data_AF-A0AAE2SFT9-F1
#
_entry.id   AF-A0AAE2SFT9-F1
#
_cell.length_a   1.000
_cell.length_b   1.000
_cell.length_c   1.000
_cell.angle_alpha   90.00
_cell.angle_beta   90.00
_cell.angle_gamma   90.00
#
_symmetry.space_group_name_H-M   'P 1'
#
loop_
_entity.id
_entity.type
_entity.pdbx_description
1 polymer ?
#
loop_
_entity_poly.entity_id
_entity_poly.type
_entity_poly.pdbx_seq_one_letter_code
_entity_poly.pdbx_strand_id
1 'polypeptide(L)'
;MRTMTSKVSDEVPAIEGEPTRRNWFSFWSLFTLQTQNAFNDKAAQFLLIPLGGVLMATVPGAGGLEYMLGALIVLPFILFAPLSGWVSDRYSKTSVIRAAIMLQFVVLAWIGLAVWQRNLWMAVAGFFMLSVESVILSPAKRGIVKELVGSSRLGFASGVLEMSVVLAVCAGQILSGWWFDIRLEGYEKTSPGEIANGWNAAFFPLMLVAAAALPTIAVSFGIEKIPAMGRRKFEKRIFWEHFAQLKELWVDRRIRLSAAGAAFFWGFAGFLNLAAIQMGKEMTGGGVGFGTDIALLMLAASGGITLGGVLASLICRKQIELGLVPVGGAIMIVGSLALAVTPISSIWIKVWLTLAGAGGAILLVPLNAYLQDVCPPEKRGTIIAGVNLLDCMAGMVAVLLQGVLAKTGAPYFLQFTLLAAIALVATSYAARILPQHLVRMVVLGLFRMFYRVRVLNADRIPKEGGVLLTPNHVSYVDAFILSCASPRKVRFLMFDEYFSHPWIGRFVRLFDTVPISQKRSKEAVRIAAEALEQGDLVCIFPEGQLSRTGCMNEFKRGFEMIARKANRPVLPAVMDGLWGSIFSFERKRFIYKKPYCLRYGVTVNFGEIIAPEVATADQVRNSVAALRAEAFPERAPMENPMSVIGNPVTILAADPEVLGEYQAAVDELRRRSRSEQTQIVANAVQVGDVNAIGRGQTVMMEWTGLASCREVVAIALAQYHDLKLILVGADVTAAAVKQLTDQYGIEAYVGGQALAAACVQAGLERRCYDFSADILLGTQSLPCLAVKQRVIAMSMPHPVAVTTTNQHQEGYRDQTWGRLLPAFAWESHESSIELTGASIDGSLEVSGVRLDQEGFVEQTLLSIEEA
;
A
#
# COMPACT_ATOMS: atom_id res chain seq x y z
N MET A 1 18.44 -57.01 32.03
CA MET A 1 19.78 -56.45 32.31
C MET A 1 19.87 -55.11 31.59
N ARG A 2 19.59 -53.96 32.21
CA ARG A 2 20.46 -53.16 33.13
C ARG A 2 21.90 -53.03 32.64
N THR A 3 22.25 -51.85 32.09
CA THR A 3 23.28 -50.87 32.56
C THR A 3 23.46 -49.80 31.48
N MET A 4 23.01 -48.55 31.68
CA MET A 4 23.67 -47.40 32.34
C MET A 4 24.58 -46.57 31.42
N THR A 5 24.11 -45.38 31.06
CA THR A 5 24.82 -44.07 30.93
C THR A 5 23.77 -43.03 30.55
N SER A 6 23.69 -41.77 30.98
CA SER A 6 24.20 -40.97 32.08
C SER A 6 23.44 -39.64 31.94
N LYS A 7 22.95 -39.07 33.05
CA LYS A 7 22.34 -37.74 33.11
C LYS A 7 23.32 -36.66 32.64
N VAL A 8 22.95 -35.87 31.61
CA VAL A 8 23.12 -34.41 31.55
C VAL A 8 22.12 -33.86 30.52
N SER A 9 20.96 -33.40 30.99
CA SER A 9 20.20 -32.31 30.36
C SER A 9 19.14 -31.84 31.36
N ASP A 10 19.49 -30.87 32.20
CA ASP A 10 18.48 -29.97 32.76
C ASP A 10 18.03 -29.05 31.62
N GLU A 11 17.21 -29.62 30.72
CA GLU A 11 16.46 -28.86 29.74
C GLU A 11 15.33 -28.12 30.45
N VAL A 12 15.41 -26.79 30.40
CA VAL A 12 14.25 -25.90 30.53
C VAL A 12 13.14 -26.46 29.64
N PRO A 13 11.93 -26.77 30.15
CA PRO A 13 10.87 -27.27 29.28
C PRO A 13 10.51 -26.17 28.29
N ALA A 14 10.81 -26.41 27.01
CA ALA A 14 10.24 -25.65 25.92
C ALA A 14 8.72 -25.90 25.94
N ILE A 15 7.96 -24.95 26.48
CA ILE A 15 6.50 -24.93 26.36
C ILE A 15 6.19 -24.48 24.92
N GLU A 16 6.36 -25.39 23.97
CA GLU A 16 5.93 -25.24 22.56
C GLU A 16 4.80 -26.23 22.23
N GLY A 17 3.87 -26.42 23.17
CA GLY A 17 2.58 -27.08 22.89
C GLY A 17 1.55 -26.09 22.36
N GLU A 18 0.61 -26.54 21.52
CA GLU A 18 -0.55 -25.73 21.18
C GLU A 18 -1.35 -25.33 22.44
N PRO A 19 -1.85 -24.09 22.54
CA PRO A 19 -2.54 -23.61 23.73
C PRO A 19 -3.80 -24.43 24.00
N THR A 20 -3.91 -24.97 25.21
CA THR A 20 -5.06 -25.80 25.61
C THR A 20 -6.34 -24.97 25.75
N ARG A 21 -7.52 -25.63 25.83
CA ARG A 21 -8.78 -24.94 26.17
C ARG A 21 -8.69 -24.17 27.49
N ARG A 22 -7.92 -24.67 28.47
CA ARG A 22 -7.70 -24.02 29.76
C ARG A 22 -6.86 -22.75 29.63
N ASN A 23 -5.87 -22.76 28.74
CA ASN A 23 -5.07 -21.57 28.44
C ASN A 23 -5.93 -20.48 27.81
N TRP A 24 -6.80 -20.85 26.86
CA TRP A 24 -7.74 -19.92 26.24
C TRP A 24 -8.77 -19.37 27.23
N PHE A 25 -9.27 -20.20 28.15
CA PHE A 25 -10.12 -19.72 29.23
C PHE A 25 -9.40 -18.71 30.14
N SER A 26 -8.12 -18.96 30.46
CA SER A 26 -7.29 -18.02 31.22
C SER A 26 -7.05 -16.72 30.45
N PHE A 27 -6.85 -16.80 29.13
CA PHE A 27 -6.71 -15.64 28.26
C PHE A 27 -7.98 -14.78 28.24
N TRP A 28 -9.17 -15.39 28.08
CA TRP A 28 -10.43 -14.66 28.12
C TRP A 28 -10.75 -14.09 29.50
N SER A 29 -10.34 -14.78 30.57
CA SER A 29 -10.41 -14.24 31.94
C SER A 29 -9.54 -12.99 32.09
N LEU A 30 -8.31 -13.02 31.57
CA LEU A 30 -7.41 -11.86 31.52
C LEU A 30 -7.99 -10.73 30.66
N PHE A 31 -8.58 -11.04 29.51
CA PHE A 31 -9.25 -10.09 28.63
C PHE A 31 -10.35 -9.33 29.37
N THR A 32 -11.25 -10.05 30.05
CA THR A 32 -12.35 -9.43 30.81
C THR A 32 -11.82 -8.52 31.92
N LEU A 33 -10.85 -9.02 32.68
CA LEU A 33 -10.21 -8.28 33.77
C LEU A 33 -9.53 -7.00 33.27
N GLN A 34 -8.73 -7.08 32.21
CA GLN A 34 -8.05 -5.91 31.63
C GLN A 34 -9.04 -4.88 31.07
N THR A 35 -10.08 -5.35 30.39
CA THR A 35 -11.13 -4.49 29.82
C THR A 35 -11.83 -3.73 30.94
N GLN A 36 -12.20 -4.43 32.01
CA GLN A 36 -12.85 -3.79 33.14
C GLN A 36 -11.92 -2.87 33.93
N ASN A 37 -10.63 -3.22 34.08
CA ASN A 37 -9.65 -2.35 34.72
C ASN A 37 -9.55 -1.00 34.01
N ALA A 38 -9.35 -1.04 32.69
CA ALA A 38 -9.23 0.17 31.87
C ALA A 38 -10.51 1.03 31.89
N PHE A 39 -11.68 0.39 31.95
CA PHE A 39 -12.95 1.06 32.15
C PHE A 39 -12.99 1.78 33.51
N ASN A 40 -12.70 1.07 34.60
CA ASN A 40 -12.77 1.59 35.97
C ASN A 40 -11.83 2.79 36.18
N ASP A 41 -10.60 2.72 35.67
CA ASP A 41 -9.61 3.79 35.81
C ASP A 41 -10.13 5.10 35.18
N LYS A 42 -10.74 4.98 34.00
CA LYS A 42 -11.30 6.13 33.28
C LYS A 42 -12.64 6.58 33.80
N ALA A 43 -13.46 5.66 34.28
CA ALA A 43 -14.73 5.98 34.93
C ALA A 43 -14.48 6.81 36.20
N ALA A 44 -13.57 6.37 37.07
CA ALA A 44 -13.19 7.14 38.26
C ALA A 44 -12.67 8.54 37.89
N GLN A 45 -11.79 8.64 36.89
CA GLN A 45 -11.30 9.92 36.40
C GLN A 45 -12.44 10.84 35.92
N PHE A 46 -13.37 10.32 35.12
CA PHE A 46 -14.46 11.09 34.51
C PHE A 46 -15.67 11.32 35.41
N LEU A 47 -15.69 10.74 36.61
CA LEU A 47 -16.60 11.13 37.70
C LEU A 47 -15.98 12.22 38.57
N LEU A 48 -14.67 12.17 38.79
CA LEU A 48 -13.97 13.18 39.60
C LEU A 48 -13.78 14.51 38.87
N ILE A 49 -13.53 14.52 37.56
CA ILE A 49 -13.34 15.77 36.79
C ILE A 49 -14.59 16.68 36.85
N PRO A 50 -15.81 16.20 36.51
CA PRO A 50 -17.03 17.02 36.63
C PRO A 50 -17.33 17.43 38.07
N LEU A 51 -17.07 16.55 39.05
CA LEU A 51 -17.17 16.89 40.47
C LEU A 51 -16.27 18.07 40.83
N GLY A 52 -15.03 18.11 40.34
CA GLY A 52 -14.13 19.25 40.52
C GLY A 52 -14.68 20.54 39.90
N GLY A 53 -15.37 20.44 38.76
CA GLY A 53 -16.10 21.54 38.13
C GLY A 53 -17.16 22.14 39.06
N VAL A 54 -18.05 21.31 39.62
CA VAL A 54 -19.10 21.75 40.56
C VAL A 54 -18.50 22.36 41.84
N LEU A 55 -17.37 21.84 42.31
CA LEU A 55 -16.72 22.27 43.55
C LEU A 55 -15.76 23.45 43.37
N MET A 56 -15.55 23.95 42.15
CA MET A 56 -14.48 24.92 41.87
C MET A 56 -14.61 26.25 42.64
N ALA A 57 -15.85 26.64 42.98
CA ALA A 57 -16.13 27.87 43.73
C ALA A 57 -16.00 27.71 45.25
N THR A 58 -15.96 26.48 45.76
CA THR A 58 -16.15 26.18 47.19
C THR A 58 -14.97 25.45 47.81
N VAL A 59 -14.26 24.64 47.02
CA VAL A 59 -13.07 23.90 47.44
C VAL A 59 -11.84 24.50 46.74
N PRO A 60 -10.89 25.09 47.49
CA PRO A 60 -9.65 25.61 46.91
C PRO A 60 -8.94 24.54 46.08
N GLY A 61 -8.49 24.88 44.87
CA GLY A 61 -7.78 23.95 43.98
C GLY A 61 -8.65 23.00 43.17
N ALA A 62 -9.95 22.87 43.45
CA ALA A 62 -10.87 22.01 42.68
C ALA A 62 -11.01 22.44 41.21
N GLY A 63 -10.87 23.75 40.93
CA GLY A 63 -10.90 24.30 39.58
C GLY A 63 -9.72 23.91 38.67
N GLY A 64 -8.70 23.21 39.16
CA GLY A 64 -7.60 22.68 38.34
C GLY A 64 -7.47 21.15 38.41
N LEU A 65 -8.52 20.46 38.86
CA LEU A 65 -8.51 19.03 39.14
C LEU A 65 -8.18 18.20 37.89
N GLU A 66 -8.64 18.61 36.72
CA GLU A 66 -8.36 17.95 35.44
C GLU A 66 -6.86 17.81 35.15
N TYR A 67 -6.06 18.84 35.46
CA TYR A 67 -4.61 18.85 35.26
C TYR A 67 -3.89 17.99 36.29
N MET A 68 -4.36 18.04 37.53
CA MET A 68 -3.83 17.22 38.60
C MET A 68 -4.08 15.73 38.31
N LEU A 69 -5.30 15.34 37.98
CA LEU A 69 -5.63 13.96 37.61
C LEU A 69 -4.89 13.52 36.34
N GLY A 70 -4.73 14.43 35.36
CA GLY A 70 -3.90 14.18 34.17
C GLY A 70 -2.45 13.86 34.51
N ALA A 71 -1.83 14.61 35.42
CA ALA A 71 -0.47 14.35 35.91
C ALA A 71 -0.39 13.05 36.72
N LEU A 72 -1.38 12.77 37.56
CA LEU A 72 -1.40 11.59 38.43
C LEU A 72 -1.56 10.27 37.67
N ILE A 73 -2.08 10.28 36.44
CA ILE A 73 -2.05 9.08 35.57
C ILE A 73 -0.63 8.75 35.14
N VAL A 74 0.17 9.76 34.79
CA VAL A 74 1.46 9.56 34.13
C VAL A 74 2.60 9.44 35.15
N LEU A 75 2.52 10.19 36.24
CA LEU A 75 3.57 10.28 37.25
C LEU A 75 3.94 8.92 37.87
N PRO A 76 3.00 8.05 38.28
CA PRO A 76 3.33 6.73 38.81
C PRO A 76 4.08 5.84 37.81
N PHE A 77 3.78 5.94 36.50
CA PHE A 77 4.51 5.19 35.47
C PHE A 77 5.96 5.67 35.38
N ILE A 78 6.22 6.97 35.54
CA ILE A 78 7.59 7.52 35.60
C ILE A 78 8.32 7.07 36.87
N LEU A 79 7.63 6.97 38.01
CA LEU A 79 8.29 6.69 39.30
C LEU A 79 8.48 5.20 39.59
N PHE A 80 7.50 4.36 39.21
CA PHE A 80 7.36 3.00 39.72
C PHE A 80 7.37 1.91 38.63
N ALA A 81 7.41 2.24 37.34
CA ALA A 81 7.42 1.24 36.27
C ALA A 81 8.55 0.19 36.40
N PRO A 82 9.81 0.54 36.76
CA PRO A 82 10.86 -0.46 36.95
C PRO A 82 10.61 -1.39 38.14
N LEU A 83 10.09 -0.82 39.22
CA LEU A 83 9.75 -1.59 40.42
C LEU A 83 8.66 -2.61 40.10
N SER A 84 7.64 -2.18 39.36
CA SER A 84 6.58 -3.07 38.87
C SER A 84 7.12 -4.20 37.99
N GLY A 85 8.02 -3.89 37.05
CA GLY A 85 8.70 -4.91 36.23
C GLY A 85 9.42 -5.95 37.09
N TRP A 86 10.19 -5.49 38.07
CA TRP A 86 10.87 -6.39 39.02
C TRP A 86 9.89 -7.24 39.85
N VAL A 87 8.78 -6.67 40.32
CA VAL A 87 7.73 -7.41 41.05
C VAL A 87 7.13 -8.50 40.16
N SER A 88 6.83 -8.18 38.90
CA SER A 88 6.27 -9.12 37.92
C SER A 88 7.23 -10.26 37.55
N ASP A 89 8.53 -10.04 37.64
CA ASP A 89 9.53 -11.07 37.38
C ASP A 89 9.77 -11.95 38.61
N ARG A 90 9.83 -11.32 39.81
CA ARG A 90 10.15 -11.99 41.08
C ARG A 90 9.04 -12.89 41.60
N TYR A 91 7.79 -12.49 41.39
CA TYR A 91 6.60 -13.20 41.85
C TYR A 91 5.82 -13.79 40.67
N SER A 92 4.92 -14.73 40.95
CA SER A 92 4.03 -15.29 39.92
C SER A 92 3.19 -14.16 39.31
N LYS A 93 3.20 -14.03 37.98
CA LYS A 93 2.42 -13.01 37.25
C LYS A 93 0.94 -13.08 37.61
N THR A 94 0.40 -14.30 37.76
CA THR A 94 -0.98 -14.52 38.21
C THR A 94 -1.22 -13.95 39.61
N SER A 95 -0.28 -14.11 40.54
CA SER A 95 -0.39 -13.52 41.89
C SER A 95 -0.33 -12.00 41.87
N VAL A 96 0.54 -11.41 41.05
CA VAL A 96 0.65 -9.95 40.88
C VAL A 96 -0.66 -9.38 40.30
N ILE A 97 -1.22 -10.02 39.25
CA ILE A 97 -2.50 -9.62 38.66
C ILE A 97 -3.64 -9.67 39.70
N ARG A 98 -3.74 -10.76 40.47
CA ARG A 98 -4.77 -10.90 41.51
C ARG A 98 -4.64 -9.84 42.60
N ALA A 99 -3.41 -9.57 43.05
CA ALA A 99 -3.15 -8.53 44.05
C ALA A 99 -3.50 -7.13 43.52
N ALA A 100 -3.17 -6.83 42.26
CA ALA A 100 -3.51 -5.56 41.63
C ALA A 100 -5.03 -5.35 41.55
N ILE A 101 -5.80 -6.37 41.17
CA ILE A 101 -7.26 -6.25 41.10
C ILE A 101 -7.91 -6.16 42.50
N MET A 102 -7.37 -6.85 43.50
CA MET A 102 -7.81 -6.64 44.89
C MET A 102 -7.51 -5.20 45.35
N LEU A 103 -6.34 -4.68 45.01
CA LEU A 103 -5.97 -3.30 45.31
C LEU A 103 -6.90 -2.32 44.60
N GLN A 104 -7.26 -2.56 43.33
CA GLN A 104 -8.20 -1.74 42.58
C GLN A 104 -9.55 -1.63 43.29
N PHE A 105 -10.13 -2.76 43.73
CA PHE A 105 -11.39 -2.75 44.48
C PHE A 105 -11.30 -1.91 45.76
N VAL A 106 -10.25 -2.13 46.56
CA VAL A 106 -10.04 -1.40 47.82
C VAL A 106 -9.89 0.11 47.56
N VAL A 107 -9.13 0.48 46.53
CA VAL A 107 -8.90 1.87 46.17
C VAL A 107 -10.17 2.53 45.62
N LEU A 108 -10.95 1.87 44.77
CA LEU A 108 -12.23 2.40 44.29
C LEU A 108 -13.24 2.58 45.43
N ALA A 109 -13.30 1.63 46.37
CA ALA A 109 -14.11 1.77 47.59
C ALA A 109 -13.63 2.95 48.46
N TRP A 110 -12.32 3.17 48.55
CA TRP A 110 -11.75 4.34 49.23
C TRP A 110 -12.14 5.65 48.53
N ILE A 111 -12.07 5.74 47.20
CA ILE A 111 -12.52 6.92 46.44
C ILE A 111 -14.02 7.17 46.69
N GLY A 112 -14.85 6.13 46.64
CA GLY A 112 -16.29 6.23 46.94
C GLY A 112 -16.56 6.72 48.36
N LEU A 113 -15.84 6.18 49.35
CA LEU A 113 -15.91 6.63 50.74
C LEU A 113 -15.47 8.10 50.90
N ALA A 114 -14.45 8.52 50.15
CA ALA A 114 -13.99 9.90 50.17
C ALA A 114 -15.02 10.88 49.61
N VAL A 115 -15.70 10.50 48.52
CA VAL A 115 -16.80 11.28 47.95
C VAL A 115 -17.99 11.33 48.91
N TRP A 116 -18.31 10.23 49.60
CA TRP A 116 -19.33 10.21 50.64
C TRP A 116 -19.02 11.15 51.82
N GLN A 117 -17.76 11.15 52.27
CA GLN A 117 -17.27 12.05 53.32
C GLN A 117 -17.06 13.50 52.83
N ARG A 118 -17.35 13.79 51.55
CA ARG A 118 -17.16 15.10 50.92
C ARG A 118 -15.71 15.60 51.01
N ASN A 119 -14.74 14.69 50.95
CA ASN A 119 -13.31 15.00 51.02
C ASN A 119 -12.64 14.76 49.66
N LEU A 120 -12.46 15.86 48.91
CA LEU A 120 -11.92 15.82 47.54
C LEU A 120 -10.47 15.31 47.51
N TRP A 121 -9.64 15.77 48.44
CA TRP A 121 -8.22 15.43 48.48
C TRP A 121 -7.98 13.97 48.82
N MET A 122 -8.84 13.39 49.66
CA MET A 122 -8.82 11.95 49.91
C MET A 122 -9.22 11.15 48.66
N ALA A 123 -10.17 11.63 47.86
CA ALA A 123 -10.51 11.01 46.57
C ALA A 123 -9.36 11.11 45.56
N VAL A 124 -8.66 12.23 45.51
CA VAL A 124 -7.46 12.44 44.67
C VAL A 124 -6.31 11.52 45.09
N ALA A 125 -6.07 11.38 46.39
CA ALA A 125 -5.08 10.43 46.91
C ALA A 125 -5.43 8.97 46.54
N GLY A 126 -6.73 8.62 46.62
CA GLY A 126 -7.22 7.34 46.10
C GLY A 126 -6.95 7.18 44.60
N PHE A 127 -7.21 8.20 43.79
CA PHE A 127 -6.93 8.15 42.35
C PHE A 127 -5.43 7.98 42.02
N PHE A 128 -4.53 8.58 42.81
CA PHE A 128 -3.10 8.31 42.70
C PHE A 128 -2.79 6.84 42.97
N MET A 129 -3.37 6.25 44.02
CA MET A 129 -3.20 4.83 44.33
C MET A 129 -3.77 3.91 43.25
N LEU A 130 -4.85 4.34 42.58
CA LEU A 130 -5.42 3.64 41.43
C LEU A 130 -4.43 3.63 40.26
N SER A 131 -3.75 4.75 40.04
CA SER A 131 -2.70 4.85 39.01
C SER A 131 -1.46 4.01 39.37
N VAL A 132 -1.08 3.92 40.65
CA VAL A 132 -0.02 3.01 41.13
C VAL A 132 -0.37 1.55 40.90
N GLU A 133 -1.63 1.16 41.15
CA GLU A 133 -2.14 -0.17 40.83
C GLU A 133 -1.96 -0.50 39.34
N SER A 134 -2.34 0.41 38.45
CA SER A 134 -2.23 0.19 37.01
C SER A 134 -0.78 0.00 36.54
N VAL A 135 0.17 0.68 37.19
CA VAL A 135 1.61 0.48 36.96
C VAL A 135 2.03 -0.93 37.34
N ILE A 136 1.56 -1.45 38.47
CA ILE A 136 1.85 -2.82 38.96
C ILE A 136 1.26 -3.88 38.01
N LEU A 137 0.05 -3.67 37.52
CA LEU A 137 -0.65 -4.60 36.63
C LEU A 137 0.01 -4.73 35.23
N SER A 138 0.58 -3.64 34.71
CA SER A 138 0.96 -3.52 33.29
C SER A 138 2.03 -4.52 32.80
N PRO A 139 3.18 -4.72 33.48
CA PRO A 139 4.16 -5.73 33.08
C PRO A 139 3.64 -7.16 33.24
N ALA A 140 2.89 -7.43 34.31
CA ALA A 140 2.36 -8.77 34.61
C ALA A 140 1.38 -9.25 33.54
N LYS A 141 0.45 -8.38 33.09
CA LYS A 141 -0.49 -8.72 32.01
C LYS A 141 0.20 -8.96 30.67
N ARG A 142 1.23 -8.17 30.31
CA ARG A 142 1.94 -8.34 29.04
C ARG A 142 2.80 -9.60 29.04
N GLY A 143 3.41 -9.91 30.19
CA GLY A 143 4.24 -11.09 30.35
C GLY A 143 3.48 -12.42 30.34
N ILE A 144 2.24 -12.45 30.82
CA ILE A 144 1.46 -13.69 30.96
C ILE A 144 0.83 -14.13 29.64
N VAL A 145 0.51 -13.21 28.73
CA VAL A 145 -0.16 -13.52 27.44
C VAL A 145 0.67 -14.48 26.59
N LYS A 146 1.98 -14.24 26.50
CA LYS A 146 2.90 -15.12 25.75
C LYS A 146 2.87 -16.55 26.30
N GLU A 147 2.80 -16.71 27.62
CA GLU A 147 2.77 -18.01 28.30
C GLU A 147 1.42 -18.72 28.13
N LEU A 148 0.33 -17.98 27.95
CA LEU A 148 -1.01 -18.55 27.73
C LEU A 148 -1.21 -19.00 26.28
N VAL A 149 -0.96 -18.13 25.30
CA VAL A 149 -1.36 -18.39 23.90
C VAL A 149 -0.24 -18.88 22.99
N GLY A 150 1.01 -18.87 23.46
CA GLY A 150 2.19 -19.22 22.68
C GLY A 150 2.62 -18.14 21.67
N SER A 151 3.84 -18.27 21.16
CA SER A 151 4.46 -17.25 20.29
C SER A 151 3.75 -17.07 18.94
N SER A 152 3.17 -18.14 18.39
CA SER A 152 2.49 -18.13 17.08
C SER A 152 1.17 -17.35 17.08
N ARG A 153 0.46 -17.33 18.22
CA ARG A 153 -0.85 -16.63 18.36
C ARG A 153 -0.75 -15.33 19.16
N LEU A 154 0.46 -14.94 19.58
CA LEU A 154 0.72 -13.74 20.37
C LEU A 154 0.24 -12.45 19.70
N GLY A 155 0.40 -12.34 18.36
CA GLY A 155 -0.02 -11.16 17.61
C GLY A 155 -1.54 -10.94 17.67
N PHE A 156 -2.33 -11.99 17.44
CA PHE A 156 -3.79 -11.95 17.55
C PHE A 156 -4.23 -11.62 18.99
N ALA A 157 -3.70 -12.34 19.97
CA ALA A 157 -4.03 -12.17 21.38
C ALA A 157 -3.72 -10.75 21.88
N SER A 158 -2.55 -10.21 21.53
CA SER A 158 -2.14 -8.84 21.88
C SER A 158 -3.03 -7.81 21.18
N GLY A 159 -3.38 -8.03 19.90
CA GLY A 159 -4.27 -7.15 19.15
C GLY A 159 -5.66 -7.03 19.78
N VAL A 160 -6.27 -8.17 20.15
CA VAL A 160 -7.59 -8.21 20.80
C VAL A 160 -7.57 -7.49 22.16
N LEU A 161 -6.51 -7.69 22.97
CA LEU A 161 -6.37 -7.03 24.28
C LEU A 161 -6.16 -5.51 24.17
N GLU A 162 -5.38 -5.04 23.21
CA GLU A 162 -5.17 -3.58 23.03
C GLU A 162 -6.45 -2.91 22.48
N MET A 163 -7.20 -3.55 21.57
CA MET A 163 -8.50 -3.05 21.11
C MET A 163 -9.51 -2.94 22.26
N SER A 164 -9.56 -3.93 23.15
CA SER A 164 -10.52 -3.90 24.26
C SER A 164 -10.22 -2.78 25.26
N VAL A 165 -8.95 -2.47 25.50
CA VAL A 165 -8.54 -1.32 26.33
C VAL A 165 -9.02 -0.02 25.73
N VAL A 166 -8.81 0.20 24.43
CA VAL A 166 -9.25 1.44 23.76
C VAL A 166 -10.76 1.63 23.87
N LEU A 167 -11.54 0.56 23.61
CA LEU A 167 -13.00 0.58 23.75
C LEU A 167 -13.44 0.81 25.20
N ALA A 168 -12.80 0.15 26.16
CA ALA A 168 -13.11 0.31 27.59
C ALA A 168 -12.81 1.72 28.10
N VAL A 169 -11.69 2.32 27.69
CA VAL A 169 -11.34 3.70 27.99
C VAL A 169 -12.44 4.64 27.47
N CYS A 170 -12.84 4.49 26.20
CA CYS A 170 -13.89 5.32 25.61
C CYS A 170 -15.22 5.14 26.36
N ALA A 171 -15.63 3.90 26.61
CA ALA A 171 -16.88 3.60 27.32
C ALA A 171 -16.87 4.17 28.75
N GLY A 172 -15.75 4.04 29.47
CA GLY A 172 -15.59 4.57 30.83
C GLY A 172 -15.72 6.09 30.88
N GLN A 173 -15.13 6.79 29.91
CA GLN A 173 -15.24 8.25 29.78
C GLN A 173 -16.70 8.67 29.49
N ILE A 174 -17.35 8.01 28.55
CA ILE A 174 -18.67 8.38 28.06
C ILE A 174 -19.77 8.10 29.07
N LEU A 175 -19.85 6.85 29.54
CA LEU A 175 -20.93 6.42 30.43
C LEU A 175 -20.85 7.17 31.76
N SER A 176 -19.65 7.44 32.26
CA SER A 176 -19.46 8.11 33.54
C SER A 176 -19.82 9.59 33.49
N GLY A 177 -19.36 10.31 32.45
CA GLY A 177 -19.68 11.73 32.27
C GLY A 177 -21.18 11.95 32.04
N TRP A 178 -21.79 11.13 31.19
CA TRP A 178 -23.23 11.17 30.92
C TRP A 178 -24.06 10.85 32.16
N TRP A 179 -23.68 9.83 32.93
CA TRP A 179 -24.40 9.44 34.13
C TRP A 179 -24.28 10.50 35.24
N PHE A 180 -23.09 11.08 35.42
CA PHE A 180 -22.89 12.18 36.36
C PHE A 180 -23.85 13.33 36.06
N ASP A 181 -23.95 13.77 34.80
CA ASP A 181 -24.81 14.89 34.41
C ASP A 181 -26.29 14.58 34.58
N ILE A 182 -26.77 13.40 34.20
CA ILE A 182 -28.18 13.01 34.42
C ILE A 182 -28.54 13.09 35.90
N ARG A 183 -27.63 12.64 36.78
CA ARG A 183 -27.85 12.68 38.22
C ARG A 183 -27.79 14.10 38.75
N LEU A 184 -26.80 14.87 38.31
CA LEU A 184 -26.66 16.28 38.70
C LEU A 184 -27.90 17.07 38.30
N GLU A 185 -28.40 16.92 37.07
CA GLU A 185 -29.63 17.56 36.59
C GLU A 185 -30.84 17.18 37.45
N GLY A 186 -30.96 15.90 37.83
CA GLY A 186 -32.02 15.43 38.72
C GLY A 186 -31.98 16.06 40.11
N TYR A 187 -30.78 16.21 40.70
CA TYR A 187 -30.61 16.88 41.99
C TYR A 187 -30.82 18.39 41.89
N GLU A 188 -30.31 19.04 40.84
CA GLU A 188 -30.52 20.48 40.60
C GLU A 188 -32.00 20.84 40.42
N LYS A 189 -32.82 19.94 39.85
CA LYS A 189 -34.29 20.15 39.77
C LYS A 189 -34.99 20.15 41.13
N THR A 190 -34.43 19.45 42.11
CA THR A 190 -35.06 19.26 43.44
C THR A 190 -34.49 20.20 44.50
N SER A 191 -33.19 20.49 44.44
CA SER A 191 -32.49 21.37 45.38
C SER A 191 -31.46 22.22 44.62
N PRO A 192 -31.90 23.29 43.92
CA PRO A 192 -31.03 24.07 43.04
C PRO A 192 -29.83 24.71 43.76
N GLY A 193 -28.64 24.60 43.19
CA GLY A 193 -27.42 25.27 43.66
C GLY A 193 -26.78 24.67 44.92
N GLU A 194 -27.28 23.54 45.43
CA GLU A 194 -26.66 22.87 46.57
C GLU A 194 -25.35 22.18 46.19
N ILE A 195 -24.27 22.52 46.88
CA ILE A 195 -22.94 21.89 46.70
C ILE A 195 -23.00 20.37 46.89
N ALA A 196 -23.94 19.89 47.72
CA ALA A 196 -24.17 18.47 47.95
C ALA A 196 -24.58 17.70 46.67
N ASN A 197 -25.18 18.38 45.68
CA ASN A 197 -25.64 17.76 44.44
C ASN A 197 -24.50 17.12 43.66
N GLY A 198 -23.35 17.79 43.55
CA GLY A 198 -22.16 17.25 42.88
C GLY A 198 -21.63 15.98 43.56
N TRP A 199 -21.53 16.00 44.89
CA TRP A 199 -21.10 14.83 45.67
C TRP A 199 -22.05 13.65 45.50
N ASN A 200 -23.37 13.90 45.57
CA ASN A 200 -24.39 12.88 45.40
C ASN A 200 -24.42 12.32 43.97
N ALA A 201 -24.19 13.18 42.97
CA ALA A 201 -24.10 12.79 41.56
C ALA A 201 -22.93 11.85 41.29
N ALA A 202 -21.76 12.08 41.90
CA ALA A 202 -20.57 11.22 41.77
C ALA A 202 -20.64 9.93 42.62
N PHE A 203 -21.23 9.99 43.81
CA PHE A 203 -21.14 8.92 44.81
C PHE A 203 -21.69 7.58 44.32
N PHE A 204 -22.93 7.55 43.84
CA PHE A 204 -23.58 6.29 43.45
C PHE A 204 -22.90 5.62 42.24
N PRO A 205 -22.56 6.34 41.14
CA PRO A 205 -21.78 5.77 40.06
C PRO A 205 -20.42 5.21 40.54
N LEU A 206 -19.69 5.92 41.41
CA LEU A 206 -18.42 5.42 41.96
C LEU A 206 -18.57 4.13 42.77
N MET A 207 -19.61 4.04 43.60
CA MET A 207 -19.89 2.82 44.37
C MET A 207 -20.27 1.66 43.46
N LEU A 208 -20.98 1.91 42.36
CA LEU A 208 -21.29 0.88 41.38
C LEU A 208 -20.04 0.41 40.63
N VAL A 209 -19.15 1.33 40.24
CA VAL A 209 -17.85 1.01 39.63
C VAL A 209 -17.00 0.17 40.59
N ALA A 210 -16.96 0.52 41.88
CA ALA A 210 -16.30 -0.28 42.91
C ALA A 210 -16.94 -1.67 43.06
N ALA A 211 -18.27 -1.75 43.13
CA ALA A 211 -18.99 -3.02 43.22
C ALA A 211 -18.77 -3.91 41.97
N ALA A 212 -18.68 -3.31 40.79
CA ALA A 212 -18.41 -4.02 39.55
C ALA A 212 -17.01 -4.68 39.56
N ALA A 213 -16.04 -4.15 40.32
CA ALA A 213 -14.74 -4.79 40.48
C ALA A 213 -14.80 -6.12 41.26
N LEU A 214 -15.84 -6.41 42.05
CA LEU A 214 -15.96 -7.68 42.78
C LEU A 214 -16.04 -8.90 41.84
N PRO A 215 -16.90 -8.92 40.79
CA PRO A 215 -16.86 -9.95 39.75
C PRO A 215 -15.48 -10.18 39.13
N THR A 216 -14.67 -9.13 38.94
CA THR A 216 -13.32 -9.29 38.34
C THR A 216 -12.37 -10.05 39.26
N ILE A 217 -12.51 -9.90 40.58
CA ILE A 217 -11.76 -10.69 41.55
C ILE A 217 -12.10 -12.17 41.36
N ALA A 218 -13.38 -12.52 41.20
CA ALA A 218 -13.79 -13.89 40.93
C ALA A 218 -13.22 -14.42 39.60
N VAL A 219 -13.31 -13.63 38.52
CA VAL A 219 -12.74 -13.97 37.20
C VAL A 219 -11.21 -14.17 37.26
N SER A 220 -10.51 -13.42 38.12
CA SER A 220 -9.04 -13.54 38.27
C SER A 220 -8.58 -14.91 38.80
N PHE A 221 -9.44 -15.65 39.50
CA PHE A 221 -9.17 -17.03 39.92
C PHE A 221 -9.31 -18.03 38.76
N GLY A 222 -9.96 -17.63 37.66
CA GLY A 222 -10.01 -18.39 36.42
C GLY A 222 -8.67 -18.46 35.68
N ILE A 223 -7.75 -17.51 35.95
CA ILE A 223 -6.41 -17.47 35.35
C ILE A 223 -5.52 -18.53 36.00
N GLU A 224 -4.93 -19.40 35.18
CA GLU A 224 -3.98 -20.41 35.62
C GLU A 224 -2.74 -19.81 36.31
N LYS A 225 -2.23 -20.50 37.34
CA LYS A 225 -1.08 -20.02 38.10
C LYS A 225 0.20 -20.38 37.35
N ILE A 226 0.86 -19.37 36.81
CA ILE A 226 2.15 -19.55 36.13
C ILE A 226 3.30 -19.33 37.12
N PRO A 227 4.27 -20.25 37.22
CA PRO A 227 5.39 -20.13 38.15
C PRO A 227 6.25 -18.90 37.86
N ALA A 228 6.85 -18.33 38.91
CA ALA A 228 7.76 -17.19 38.77
C ALA A 228 9.07 -17.63 38.09
N MET A 229 9.48 -16.90 37.05
CA MET A 229 10.73 -17.20 36.32
C MET A 229 11.92 -16.34 36.77
N GLY A 230 11.68 -15.17 37.38
CA GLY A 230 12.74 -14.24 37.77
C GLY A 230 13.40 -14.56 39.12
N ARG A 231 14.73 -14.68 39.12
CA ARG A 231 15.56 -14.88 40.32
C ARG A 231 16.30 -13.61 40.78
N ARG A 232 16.07 -12.46 40.15
CA ARG A 232 16.79 -11.20 40.42
C ARG A 232 16.50 -10.68 41.84
N LYS A 233 17.54 -10.45 42.63
CA LYS A 233 17.44 -9.86 43.98
C LYS A 233 17.04 -8.39 43.91
N PHE A 234 16.38 -7.89 44.94
CA PHE A 234 16.02 -6.48 45.05
C PHE A 234 17.27 -5.62 45.24
N GLU A 235 17.39 -4.55 44.46
CA GLU A 235 18.45 -3.54 44.58
C GLU A 235 17.83 -2.15 44.48
N LYS A 236 18.33 -1.19 45.27
CA LYS A 236 17.84 0.21 45.23
C LYS A 236 17.95 0.83 43.84
N ARG A 237 18.91 0.39 43.03
CA ARG A 237 19.13 0.82 41.65
C ARG A 237 17.91 0.64 40.73
N ILE A 238 17.02 -0.31 41.04
CA ILE A 238 15.82 -0.61 40.23
C ILE A 238 14.99 0.66 40.03
N PHE A 239 14.83 1.50 41.06
CA PHE A 239 14.02 2.73 40.98
C PHE A 239 14.48 3.71 39.89
N TRP A 240 15.77 3.73 39.54
CA TRP A 240 16.31 4.65 38.53
C TRP A 240 16.94 3.94 37.32
N GLU A 241 16.77 2.62 37.21
CA GLU A 241 17.40 1.82 36.13
C GLU A 241 16.89 2.24 34.75
N HIS A 242 15.58 2.45 34.59
CA HIS A 242 14.97 2.93 33.35
C HIS A 242 15.47 4.31 32.86
N PHE A 243 15.90 5.20 33.75
CA PHE A 243 16.57 6.44 33.33
C PHE A 243 17.93 6.17 32.69
N ALA A 244 18.63 5.10 33.09
CA ALA A 244 19.82 4.64 32.39
C ALA A 244 19.46 4.00 31.04
N GLN A 245 18.32 3.32 30.93
CA GLN A 245 17.82 2.73 29.69
C GLN A 245 17.48 3.76 28.61
N LEU A 246 17.13 5.01 29.00
CA LEU A 246 17.00 6.09 28.03
C LEU A 246 18.26 6.24 27.19
N LYS A 247 19.45 6.09 27.77
CA LYS A 247 20.71 6.23 27.04
C LYS A 247 20.82 5.26 25.86
N GLU A 248 20.23 4.06 25.96
CA GLU A 248 20.22 3.08 24.87
C GLU A 248 19.46 3.59 23.63
N LEU A 249 18.44 4.44 23.82
CA LEU A 249 17.71 5.02 22.69
C LEU A 249 18.60 5.97 21.88
N TRP A 250 19.62 6.59 22.49
CA TRP A 250 20.50 7.55 21.82
C TRP A 250 21.68 6.89 21.10
N VAL A 251 21.83 5.56 21.19
CA VAL A 251 22.88 4.79 20.52
C VAL A 251 22.59 4.67 19.02
N ASP A 252 21.38 4.25 18.63
CA ASP A 252 20.98 4.11 17.23
C ASP A 252 20.08 5.29 16.81
N ARG A 253 20.46 5.96 15.72
CA ARG A 253 19.71 7.11 15.17
C ARG A 253 18.28 6.73 14.79
N ARG A 254 18.04 5.53 14.25
CA ARG A 254 16.72 5.05 13.81
C ARG A 254 15.80 4.88 15.00
N ILE A 255 16.29 4.21 16.05
CA ILE A 255 15.54 4.00 17.30
C ILE A 255 15.22 5.35 17.95
N ARG A 256 16.20 6.26 18.05
CA ARG A 256 15.98 7.59 18.64
C ARG A 256 14.90 8.37 17.92
N LEU A 257 14.93 8.40 16.59
CA LEU A 257 13.96 9.17 15.79
C LEU A 257 12.54 8.59 15.91
N SER A 258 12.40 7.27 15.89
CA SER A 258 11.11 6.63 16.10
C SER A 258 10.57 6.83 17.51
N ALA A 259 11.41 6.70 18.53
CA ALA A 259 11.05 6.96 19.92
C ALA A 259 10.62 8.43 20.12
N ALA A 260 11.35 9.38 19.55
CA ALA A 260 11.00 10.79 19.62
C ALA A 260 9.67 11.10 18.91
N GLY A 261 9.39 10.46 17.77
CA GLY A 261 8.11 10.61 17.06
C GLY A 261 6.93 10.00 17.81
N ALA A 262 7.11 8.84 18.46
CA ALA A 262 6.10 8.24 19.34
C ALA A 262 5.81 9.13 20.56
N ALA A 263 6.86 9.65 21.20
CA ALA A 263 6.74 10.56 22.33
C ALA A 263 6.04 11.88 21.93
N PHE A 264 6.34 12.41 20.74
CA PHE A 264 5.63 13.56 20.19
C PHE A 264 4.13 13.31 20.04
N PHE A 265 3.72 12.13 19.54
CA PHE A 265 2.30 11.76 19.48
C PHE A 265 1.64 11.76 20.87
N TRP A 266 2.25 11.11 21.86
CA TRP A 266 1.67 11.02 23.20
C TRP A 266 1.60 12.38 23.90
N GLY A 267 2.59 13.24 23.70
CA GLY A 267 2.54 14.64 24.12
C GLY A 267 1.41 15.41 23.44
N PHE A 268 1.28 15.30 22.12
CA PHE A 268 0.20 15.95 21.35
C PHE A 268 -1.19 15.47 21.81
N ALA A 269 -1.38 14.16 21.97
CA ALA A 269 -2.64 13.56 22.41
C ALA A 269 -2.97 13.97 23.86
N GLY A 270 -1.98 14.00 24.74
CA GLY A 270 -2.14 14.49 26.11
C GLY A 270 -2.57 15.95 26.18
N PHE A 271 -1.96 16.81 25.36
CA PHE A 271 -2.36 18.22 25.22
C PHE A 271 -3.80 18.33 24.71
N LEU A 272 -4.13 17.61 23.62
CA LEU A 272 -5.45 17.64 23.01
C LEU A 272 -6.56 17.18 23.97
N ASN A 273 -6.28 16.13 24.76
CA ASN A 273 -7.17 15.62 25.79
C ASN A 273 -7.50 16.70 26.84
N LEU A 274 -6.48 17.35 27.40
CA LEU A 274 -6.67 18.41 28.39
C LEU A 274 -7.33 19.66 27.81
N ALA A 275 -6.98 20.05 26.58
CA ALA A 275 -7.63 21.15 25.88
C ALA A 275 -9.12 20.89 25.67
N ALA A 276 -9.51 19.65 25.33
CA ALA A 276 -10.92 19.29 25.19
C ALA A 276 -11.68 19.24 26.53
N ILE A 277 -11.03 18.85 27.63
CA ILE A 277 -11.60 19.00 28.97
C ILE A 277 -11.83 20.48 29.30
N GLN A 278 -10.84 21.34 29.00
CA GLN A 278 -10.95 22.79 29.18
C GLN A 278 -12.13 23.38 28.38
N MET A 279 -12.27 22.99 27.10
CA MET A 279 -13.37 23.43 26.25
C MET A 279 -14.74 23.04 26.81
N GLY A 280 -14.91 21.78 27.23
CA GLY A 280 -16.17 21.34 27.84
C GLY A 280 -16.53 22.12 29.11
N LYS A 281 -15.51 22.53 29.89
CA LYS A 281 -15.70 23.32 31.10
C LYS A 281 -16.16 24.74 30.79
N GLU A 282 -15.59 25.36 29.77
CA GLU A 282 -15.93 26.71 29.35
C GLU A 282 -17.31 26.79 28.69
N MET A 283 -17.73 25.75 27.96
CA MET A 283 -19.06 25.66 27.35
C MET A 283 -20.20 25.62 28.38
N THR A 284 -19.94 25.05 29.55
CA THR A 284 -20.97 24.71 30.55
C THR A 284 -20.78 25.43 31.89
N GLY A 285 -19.70 26.20 32.04
CA GLY A 285 -19.30 26.79 33.32
C GLY A 285 -18.90 25.76 34.38
N GLY A 286 -18.65 24.49 34.00
CA GLY A 286 -18.34 23.39 34.91
C GLY A 286 -19.55 22.79 35.65
N GLY A 287 -20.77 23.15 35.25
CA GLY A 287 -22.03 22.68 35.83
C GLY A 287 -22.69 21.53 35.05
N VAL A 288 -24.03 21.52 34.99
CA VAL A 288 -24.81 20.50 34.27
C VAL A 288 -24.43 20.47 32.79
N GLY A 289 -24.15 19.26 32.26
CA GLY A 289 -23.76 19.05 30.87
C GLY A 289 -22.25 18.98 30.66
N PHE A 290 -21.46 19.38 31.67
CA PHE A 290 -19.99 19.36 31.59
C PHE A 290 -19.45 17.95 31.33
N GLY A 291 -19.95 16.93 32.05
CA GLY A 291 -19.49 15.56 31.90
C GLY A 291 -19.76 14.98 30.50
N THR A 292 -20.92 15.29 29.94
CA THR A 292 -21.40 14.83 28.64
C THR A 292 -20.64 15.49 27.51
N ASP A 293 -20.38 16.80 27.59
CA ASP A 293 -19.62 17.50 26.55
C ASP A 293 -18.17 17.02 26.47
N ILE A 294 -17.49 16.84 27.60
CA ILE A 294 -16.13 16.25 27.61
C ILE A 294 -16.18 14.85 26.99
N ALA A 295 -17.14 14.02 27.39
CA ALA A 295 -17.30 12.66 26.86
C ALA A 295 -17.44 12.64 25.33
N LEU A 296 -18.25 13.55 24.75
CA LEU A 296 -18.45 13.64 23.31
C LEU A 296 -17.20 14.13 22.57
N LEU A 297 -16.47 15.11 23.13
CA LEU A 297 -15.21 15.59 22.57
C LEU A 297 -14.13 14.48 22.61
N MET A 298 -14.08 13.69 23.68
CA MET A 298 -13.17 12.55 23.82
C MET A 298 -13.50 11.40 22.88
N LEU A 299 -14.79 11.12 22.68
CA LEU A 299 -15.23 10.15 21.69
C LEU A 299 -14.77 10.55 20.30
N ALA A 300 -14.87 11.82 19.95
CA ALA A 300 -14.41 12.33 18.66
C ALA A 300 -12.89 12.12 18.49
N ALA A 301 -12.08 12.55 19.46
CA ALA A 301 -10.62 12.36 19.40
C ALA A 301 -10.21 10.87 19.36
N SER A 302 -10.79 10.03 20.22
CA SER A 302 -10.46 8.60 20.31
C SER A 302 -10.99 7.80 19.12
N GLY A 303 -12.15 8.17 18.58
CA GLY A 303 -12.68 7.64 17.33
C GLY A 303 -11.76 7.97 16.16
N GLY A 304 -11.23 9.20 16.13
CA GLY A 304 -10.18 9.61 15.20
C GLY A 304 -8.94 8.72 15.28
N ILE A 305 -8.37 8.55 16.48
CA ILE A 305 -7.21 7.67 16.72
C ILE A 305 -7.47 6.25 16.22
N THR A 306 -8.66 5.71 16.50
CA THR A 306 -9.05 4.36 16.08
C THR A 306 -9.13 4.25 14.55
N LEU A 307 -9.82 5.18 13.89
CA LEU A 307 -9.94 5.21 12.43
C LEU A 307 -8.59 5.38 11.74
N GLY A 308 -7.77 6.33 12.21
CA GLY A 308 -6.42 6.55 11.69
C GLY A 308 -5.52 5.34 11.87
N GLY A 309 -5.61 4.66 13.01
CA GLY A 309 -4.84 3.45 13.30
C GLY A 309 -5.21 2.28 12.39
N VAL A 310 -6.52 2.08 12.13
CA VAL A 310 -7.00 1.07 11.17
C VAL A 310 -6.51 1.39 9.76
N LEU A 311 -6.65 2.63 9.30
CA LEU A 311 -6.19 3.05 7.97
C LEU A 311 -4.68 2.83 7.81
N ALA A 312 -3.88 3.27 8.78
CA ALA A 312 -2.43 3.07 8.76
C ALA A 312 -2.04 1.58 8.77
N SER A 313 -2.75 0.76 9.54
CA SER A 313 -2.53 -0.69 9.59
C SER A 313 -2.86 -1.38 8.26
N LEU A 314 -3.92 -0.94 7.57
CA LEU A 314 -4.28 -1.46 6.25
C LEU A 314 -3.23 -1.12 5.19
N ILE A 315 -2.69 0.11 5.22
CA ILE A 315 -1.64 0.55 4.31
C ILE A 315 -0.32 -0.19 4.60
N CYS A 316 0.03 -0.35 5.88
CA CYS A 316 1.25 -1.03 6.31
C CYS A 316 1.16 -2.57 6.31
N ARG A 317 0.06 -3.16 5.83
CA ARG A 317 -0.19 -4.62 5.91
C ARG A 317 0.90 -5.48 5.26
N LYS A 318 1.50 -5.01 4.17
CA LYS A 318 2.54 -5.76 3.42
C LYS A 318 3.97 -5.29 3.74
N GLN A 319 4.16 -4.00 3.98
CA GLN A 319 5.46 -3.40 4.28
C GLN A 319 5.26 -2.18 5.17
N ILE A 320 6.24 -1.84 6.02
CA ILE A 320 6.18 -0.68 6.89
C ILE A 320 6.37 0.60 6.05
N GLU A 321 5.32 1.40 5.92
CA GLU A 321 5.31 2.63 5.11
C GLU A 321 5.59 3.86 5.96
N LEU A 322 6.88 4.19 6.17
CA LEU A 322 7.28 5.40 6.90
C LEU A 322 6.83 6.71 6.23
N GLY A 323 6.40 6.69 4.97
CA GLY A 323 5.83 7.84 4.28
C GLY A 323 4.54 8.36 4.91
N LEU A 324 3.84 7.54 5.70
CA LEU A 324 2.65 7.93 6.45
C LEU A 324 2.95 8.91 7.59
N VAL A 325 4.18 8.92 8.13
CA VAL A 325 4.58 9.79 9.25
C VAL A 325 4.37 11.28 8.93
N PRO A 326 4.96 11.84 7.85
CA PRO A 326 4.71 13.22 7.48
C PRO A 326 3.26 13.50 7.05
N VAL A 327 2.53 12.51 6.52
CA VAL A 327 1.11 12.67 6.17
C VAL A 327 0.25 12.78 7.42
N GLY A 328 0.45 11.91 8.41
CA GLY A 328 -0.20 12.00 9.71
C GLY A 328 0.08 13.33 10.40
N GLY A 329 1.34 13.77 10.36
CA GLY A 329 1.75 15.09 10.85
C GLY A 329 1.04 16.25 10.14
N ALA A 330 0.90 16.20 8.80
CA ALA A 330 0.16 17.21 8.04
C ALA A 330 -1.33 17.26 8.44
N ILE A 331 -1.96 16.10 8.64
CA ILE A 331 -3.35 16.00 9.12
C ILE A 331 -3.48 16.60 10.53
N MET A 332 -2.51 16.34 11.43
CA MET A 332 -2.49 16.94 12.78
C MET A 332 -2.38 18.46 12.74
N ILE A 333 -1.56 19.02 11.83
CA ILE A 333 -1.42 20.47 11.64
C ILE A 333 -2.73 21.08 11.17
N VAL A 334 -3.36 20.50 10.13
CA VAL A 334 -4.64 20.97 9.61
C VAL A 334 -5.72 20.89 10.68
N GLY A 335 -5.82 19.76 11.39
CA GLY A 335 -6.78 19.59 12.49
C GLY A 335 -6.57 20.62 13.60
N SER A 336 -5.32 20.88 14.00
CA SER A 336 -5.00 21.86 15.05
C SER A 336 -5.30 23.30 14.62
N LEU A 337 -4.93 23.68 13.39
CA LEU A 337 -5.25 25.02 12.87
C LEU A 337 -6.76 25.23 12.71
N ALA A 338 -7.50 24.19 12.30
CA ALA A 338 -8.94 24.27 12.23
C ALA A 338 -9.58 24.42 13.63
N LEU A 339 -9.06 23.71 14.64
CA LEU A 339 -9.47 23.90 16.04
C LEU A 339 -9.17 25.31 16.56
N ALA A 340 -8.07 25.93 16.13
CA ALA A 340 -7.69 27.27 16.56
C ALA A 340 -8.71 28.36 16.18
N VAL A 341 -9.43 28.19 15.07
CA VAL A 341 -10.35 29.19 14.51
C VAL A 341 -11.83 28.83 14.65
N THR A 342 -12.13 27.58 15.02
CA THR A 342 -13.51 27.09 15.14
C THR A 342 -14.11 27.50 16.49
N PRO A 343 -15.30 28.13 16.53
CA PRO A 343 -15.98 28.43 17.79
C PRO A 343 -16.25 27.16 18.61
N ILE A 344 -16.06 27.24 19.93
CA ILE A 344 -16.18 26.08 20.84
C ILE A 344 -17.57 25.42 20.84
N SER A 345 -18.62 26.18 20.57
CA SER A 345 -20.00 25.68 20.48
C SER A 345 -20.31 24.97 19.16
N SER A 346 -19.40 24.99 18.19
CA SER A 346 -19.65 24.44 16.86
C SER A 346 -19.52 22.92 16.84
N ILE A 347 -20.43 22.23 16.14
CA ILE A 347 -20.34 20.79 15.91
C ILE A 347 -19.04 20.38 15.18
N TRP A 348 -18.47 21.29 14.39
CA TRP A 348 -17.23 21.08 13.65
C TRP A 348 -16.02 20.80 14.54
N ILE A 349 -16.05 21.22 15.81
CA ILE A 349 -14.95 20.94 16.74
C ILE A 349 -14.73 19.43 16.93
N LYS A 350 -15.81 18.64 16.92
CA LYS A 350 -15.76 17.18 16.99
C LYS A 350 -15.12 16.60 15.72
N VAL A 351 -15.43 17.15 14.54
CA VAL A 351 -14.82 16.74 13.28
C VAL A 351 -13.32 17.01 13.29
N TRP A 352 -12.90 18.20 13.73
CA TRP A 352 -11.47 18.56 13.77
C TRP A 352 -10.69 17.79 14.84
N LEU A 353 -11.30 17.48 15.99
CA LEU A 353 -10.72 16.56 16.99
C LEU A 353 -10.54 15.15 16.41
N THR A 354 -11.53 14.66 15.66
CA THR A 354 -11.44 13.36 14.97
C THR A 354 -10.30 13.37 13.96
N LEU A 355 -10.18 14.43 13.17
CA LEU A 355 -9.12 14.58 12.18
C LEU A 355 -7.73 14.65 12.84
N ALA A 356 -7.57 15.47 13.88
CA ALA A 356 -6.31 15.58 14.63
C ALA A 356 -5.91 14.25 15.28
N GLY A 357 -6.86 13.53 15.89
CA GLY A 357 -6.65 12.18 16.44
C GLY A 357 -6.25 11.16 15.37
N ALA A 358 -6.91 11.17 14.22
CA ALA A 358 -6.59 10.29 13.09
C ALA A 358 -5.19 10.54 12.54
N GLY A 359 -4.80 11.81 12.37
CA GLY A 359 -3.44 12.18 11.96
C GLY A 359 -2.38 11.66 12.94
N GLY A 360 -2.64 11.77 14.23
CA GLY A 360 -1.77 11.23 15.28
C GLY A 360 -1.56 9.72 15.17
N ALA A 361 -2.62 8.94 14.97
CA ALA A 361 -2.52 7.50 14.82
C ALA A 361 -1.82 7.08 13.51
N ILE A 362 -2.08 7.79 12.41
CA ILE A 362 -1.39 7.57 11.12
C ILE A 362 0.12 7.80 11.25
N LEU A 363 0.52 8.75 12.09
CA LEU A 363 1.92 8.99 12.43
C LEU A 363 2.51 7.88 13.33
N LEU A 364 1.78 7.48 14.39
CA LEU A 364 2.30 6.58 15.43
C LEU A 364 2.50 5.14 14.94
N VAL A 365 1.52 4.57 14.23
CA VAL A 365 1.51 3.15 13.83
C VAL A 365 2.78 2.72 13.08
N PRO A 366 3.21 3.39 11.98
CA PRO A 366 4.42 3.02 11.26
C PRO A 366 5.70 3.23 12.08
N LEU A 367 5.75 4.24 12.95
CA LEU A 367 6.91 4.49 13.82
C LEU A 367 7.11 3.37 14.84
N ASN A 368 6.02 2.91 15.47
CA ASN A 368 6.06 1.80 16.43
C ASN A 368 6.42 0.48 15.75
N ALA A 369 5.86 0.22 14.57
CA ALA A 369 6.20 -0.96 13.78
C ALA A 369 7.69 -0.94 13.38
N TYR A 370 8.17 0.19 12.87
CA TYR A 370 9.58 0.35 12.48
C TYR A 370 10.52 0.23 13.67
N LEU A 371 10.18 0.82 14.82
CA LEU A 371 10.97 0.72 16.03
C LEU A 371 11.15 -0.74 16.46
N GLN A 372 10.07 -1.53 16.43
CA GLN A 372 10.13 -2.96 16.80
C GLN A 372 10.96 -3.79 15.81
N ASP A 373 10.91 -3.44 14.52
CA ASP A 373 11.65 -4.09 13.44
C ASP A 373 13.16 -3.86 13.56
N VAL A 374 13.59 -2.61 13.82
CA VAL A 374 15.02 -2.27 13.93
C VAL A 374 15.63 -2.62 15.29
N CYS A 375 14.83 -2.93 16.31
CA CYS A 375 15.31 -3.26 17.65
C CYS A 375 15.99 -4.63 17.70
N PRO A 376 17.25 -4.72 18.16
CA PRO A 376 17.91 -6.01 18.40
C PRO A 376 17.10 -6.89 19.37
N PRO A 377 16.89 -8.18 19.09
CA PRO A 377 16.05 -9.06 19.91
C PRO A 377 16.45 -9.07 21.40
N GLU A 378 17.76 -9.06 21.68
CA GLU A 378 18.34 -9.11 23.03
C GLU A 378 18.07 -7.85 23.87
N LYS A 379 18.00 -6.68 23.21
CA LYS A 379 17.82 -5.38 23.87
C LYS A 379 16.40 -4.82 23.76
N ARG A 380 15.50 -5.51 23.05
CA ARG A 380 14.15 -5.04 22.73
C ARG A 380 13.36 -4.61 23.97
N GLY A 381 13.40 -5.40 25.05
CA GLY A 381 12.70 -5.07 26.30
C GLY A 381 13.20 -3.76 26.93
N THR A 382 14.52 -3.59 26.99
CA THR A 382 15.20 -2.40 27.51
C THR A 382 14.87 -1.15 26.68
N ILE A 383 14.88 -1.28 25.35
CA ILE A 383 14.55 -0.18 24.44
C ILE A 383 13.08 0.20 24.58
N ILE A 384 12.17 -0.76 24.59
CA ILE A 384 10.73 -0.51 24.78
C ILE A 384 10.46 0.18 26.13
N ALA A 385 11.15 -0.24 27.20
CA ALA A 385 11.03 0.41 28.51
C ALA A 385 11.52 1.88 28.47
N GLY A 386 12.64 2.15 27.80
CA GLY A 386 13.11 3.51 27.55
C GLY A 386 12.11 4.35 26.74
N VAL A 387 11.51 3.79 25.69
CA VAL A 387 10.49 4.46 24.86
C VAL A 387 9.27 4.83 25.71
N ASN A 388 8.73 3.88 26.48
CA ASN A 388 7.58 4.14 27.34
C ASN A 388 7.84 5.26 28.37
N LEU A 389 9.07 5.32 28.92
CA LEU A 389 9.45 6.40 29.82
C LEU A 389 9.48 7.75 29.08
N LEU A 390 10.05 7.80 27.88
CA LEU A 390 10.08 9.00 27.05
C LEU A 390 8.66 9.47 26.70
N ASP A 391 7.76 8.55 26.37
CA ASP A 391 6.34 8.81 26.10
C ASP A 391 5.65 9.44 27.33
N CYS A 392 5.87 8.86 28.52
CA CYS A 392 5.34 9.40 29.77
C CYS A 392 5.91 10.80 30.07
N MET A 393 7.21 11.02 29.85
CA MET A 393 7.83 12.34 30.03
C MET A 393 7.23 13.37 29.06
N ALA A 394 7.00 13.01 27.79
CA ALA A 394 6.35 13.90 26.83
C ALA A 394 4.89 14.21 27.21
N GLY A 395 4.15 13.22 27.69
CA GLY A 395 2.81 13.41 28.26
C GLY A 395 2.82 14.37 29.45
N MET A 396 3.78 14.22 30.38
CA MET A 396 3.93 15.14 31.53
C MET A 396 4.24 16.58 31.08
N VAL A 397 5.14 16.76 30.10
CA VAL A 397 5.43 18.09 29.54
C VAL A 397 4.17 18.71 28.92
N ALA A 398 3.35 17.92 28.23
CA ALA A 398 2.09 18.39 27.67
C ALA A 398 1.08 18.84 28.74
N VAL A 399 0.97 18.08 29.84
CA VAL A 399 0.12 18.44 30.99
C VAL A 399 0.57 19.77 31.60
N LEU A 400 1.88 19.94 31.82
CA LEU A 400 2.43 21.17 32.39
C LEU A 400 2.25 22.36 31.44
N LEU A 401 2.53 22.19 30.15
CA LEU A 401 2.39 23.24 29.15
C LEU A 401 0.94 23.71 29.05
N GLN A 402 0.00 22.78 28.88
CA GLN A 402 -1.40 23.13 28.76
C GLN A 402 -1.92 23.75 30.08
N GLY A 403 -1.52 23.22 31.24
CA GLY A 403 -1.92 23.79 32.54
C GLY A 403 -1.43 25.23 32.74
N VAL A 404 -0.22 25.56 32.28
CA VAL A 404 0.28 26.94 32.26
C VAL A 404 -0.57 27.82 31.35
N LEU A 405 -0.87 27.36 30.12
CA LEU A 405 -1.70 28.11 29.18
C LEU A 405 -3.10 28.38 29.74
N ALA A 406 -3.74 27.36 30.30
CA ALA A 406 -5.04 27.47 30.95
C ALA A 406 -5.02 28.47 32.12
N LYS A 407 -3.99 28.40 32.99
CA LYS A 407 -3.84 29.33 34.11
C LYS A 407 -3.63 30.79 33.67
N THR A 408 -2.95 31.01 32.54
CA THR A 408 -2.77 32.35 31.96
C THR A 408 -4.02 32.88 31.23
N GLY A 409 -5.08 32.07 31.09
CA GLY A 409 -6.26 32.43 30.30
C GLY A 409 -5.95 32.55 28.80
N ALA A 410 -4.95 31.82 28.30
CA ALA A 410 -4.56 31.88 26.89
C ALA A 410 -5.72 31.42 25.99
N PRO A 411 -6.09 32.20 24.96
CA PRO A 411 -7.20 31.86 24.08
C PRO A 411 -6.91 30.57 23.30
N TYR A 412 -7.94 29.79 22.98
CA TYR A 412 -7.80 28.55 22.20
C TYR A 412 -7.06 28.74 20.87
N PHE A 413 -7.25 29.90 20.23
CA PHE A 413 -6.49 30.27 19.06
C PHE A 413 -4.98 30.15 19.27
N LEU A 414 -4.46 30.70 20.38
CA LEU A 414 -3.03 30.63 20.71
C LEU A 414 -2.62 29.19 21.07
N GLN A 415 -3.43 28.50 21.87
CA GLN A 415 -3.14 27.13 22.32
C GLN A 415 -2.99 26.16 21.13
N PHE A 416 -3.96 26.15 20.22
CA PHE A 416 -3.96 25.25 19.07
C PHE A 416 -3.01 25.71 17.94
N THR A 417 -2.77 27.01 17.79
CA THR A 417 -1.73 27.51 16.86
C THR A 417 -0.34 27.11 17.34
N LEU A 418 -0.07 27.20 18.65
CA LEU A 418 1.19 26.71 19.23
C LEU A 418 1.36 25.20 18.98
N LEU A 419 0.30 24.41 19.22
CA LEU A 419 0.31 22.98 18.96
C LEU A 419 0.57 22.68 17.47
N ALA A 420 -0.08 23.40 16.57
CA ALA A 420 0.14 23.30 15.12
C ALA A 420 1.57 23.68 14.72
N ALA A 421 2.16 24.70 15.35
CA ALA A 421 3.54 25.11 15.08
C ALA A 421 4.55 24.04 15.52
N ILE A 422 4.36 23.43 16.69
CA ILE A 422 5.20 22.31 17.16
C ILE A 422 5.05 21.13 16.20
N ALA A 423 3.82 20.79 15.80
CA ALA A 423 3.55 19.74 14.83
C ALA A 423 4.18 20.04 13.46
N LEU A 424 4.17 21.29 13.00
CA LEU A 424 4.79 21.73 11.76
C LEU A 424 6.31 21.54 11.79
N VAL A 425 6.98 21.88 12.88
CA VAL A 425 8.42 21.67 13.04
C VAL A 425 8.75 20.18 13.00
N ALA A 426 8.04 19.36 13.79
CA ALA A 426 8.26 17.92 13.84
C ALA A 426 7.99 17.25 12.48
N THR A 427 6.89 17.62 11.82
CA THR A 427 6.48 17.09 10.51
C THR A 427 7.45 17.51 9.40
N SER A 428 7.87 18.78 9.38
CA SER A 428 8.84 19.29 8.41
C SER A 428 10.19 18.60 8.56
N TYR A 429 10.62 18.34 9.79
CA TYR A 429 11.83 17.57 10.07
C TYR A 429 11.69 16.11 9.60
N ALA A 430 10.57 15.45 9.90
CA ALA A 430 10.29 14.08 9.43
C ALA A 430 10.26 14.00 7.90
N ALA A 431 9.59 14.93 7.22
CA ALA A 431 9.50 14.98 5.76
C ALA A 431 10.88 15.17 5.10
N ARG A 432 11.78 15.95 5.72
CA ARG A 432 13.17 16.13 5.24
C ARG A 432 14.04 14.89 5.41
N ILE A 433 13.78 14.07 6.44
CA ILE A 433 14.53 12.82 6.68
C ILE A 433 13.97 11.66 5.84
N LEU A 434 12.67 11.68 5.53
CA LEU A 434 11.97 10.61 4.84
C LEU A 434 11.48 11.00 3.42
N PRO A 435 12.25 11.73 2.59
CA PRO A 435 11.74 12.22 1.31
C PRO A 435 11.49 11.05 0.34
N GLN A 436 12.34 10.03 0.35
CA GLN A 436 12.15 8.82 -0.46
C GLN A 436 10.87 8.08 -0.06
N HIS A 437 10.62 7.87 1.24
CA HIS A 437 9.43 7.15 1.69
C HIS A 437 8.14 7.92 1.38
N LEU A 438 8.14 9.26 1.56
CA LEU A 438 7.00 10.11 1.24
C LEU A 438 6.72 10.10 -0.27
N VAL A 439 7.73 10.37 -1.09
CA VAL A 439 7.57 10.42 -2.55
C VAL A 439 7.16 9.05 -3.09
N ARG A 440 7.80 7.97 -2.65
CA ARG A 440 7.42 6.60 -3.02
C ARG A 440 5.96 6.33 -2.68
N MET A 441 5.51 6.63 -1.45
CA MET A 441 4.13 6.38 -1.05
C MET A 441 3.12 7.19 -1.88
N VAL A 442 3.37 8.49 -2.07
CA VAL A 442 2.49 9.37 -2.85
C VAL A 442 2.43 8.91 -4.31
N VAL A 443 3.58 8.67 -4.92
CA VAL A 443 3.67 8.26 -6.32
C VAL A 443 3.03 6.88 -6.52
N LEU A 444 3.42 5.86 -5.75
CA LEU A 444 2.81 4.53 -5.86
C LEU A 444 1.31 4.55 -5.54
N GLY A 445 0.88 5.38 -4.59
CA GLY A 445 -0.54 5.59 -4.28
C GLY A 445 -1.31 6.17 -5.47
N LEU A 446 -0.80 7.23 -6.10
CA LEU A 446 -1.37 7.81 -7.31
C LEU A 446 -1.39 6.80 -8.46
N PHE A 447 -0.29 6.06 -8.67
CA PHE A 447 -0.24 5.03 -9.70
C PHE A 447 -1.27 3.93 -9.48
N ARG A 448 -1.45 3.43 -8.25
CA ARG A 448 -2.50 2.45 -7.92
C ARG A 448 -3.93 2.99 -8.12
N MET A 449 -4.12 4.31 -8.09
CA MET A 449 -5.42 4.93 -8.37
C MET A 449 -5.73 4.95 -9.88
N PHE A 450 -4.72 5.16 -10.73
CA PHE A 450 -4.87 5.28 -12.19
C PHE A 450 -4.52 4.01 -12.98
N TYR A 451 -3.87 3.04 -12.35
CA TYR A 451 -3.47 1.76 -12.93
C TYR A 451 -3.93 0.60 -12.07
N ARG A 452 -4.54 -0.41 -12.70
CA ARG A 452 -4.86 -1.69 -12.07
C ARG A 452 -3.73 -2.66 -12.40
N VAL A 453 -2.76 -2.78 -11.50
CA VAL A 453 -1.62 -3.69 -11.66
C VAL A 453 -2.00 -5.09 -11.17
N ARG A 454 -2.09 -6.06 -12.09
CA ARG A 454 -2.16 -7.50 -11.80
C ARG A 454 -0.72 -8.04 -11.82
N VAL A 455 -0.38 -8.88 -10.85
CA VAL A 455 0.97 -9.46 -10.75
C VAL A 455 0.85 -10.97 -10.78
N LEU A 456 1.53 -11.59 -11.73
CA LEU A 456 1.68 -13.04 -11.86
C LEU A 456 3.07 -13.44 -11.35
N ASN A 457 3.15 -14.59 -10.67
CA ASN A 457 4.41 -15.23 -10.27
C ASN A 457 5.36 -14.33 -9.44
N ALA A 458 4.81 -13.43 -8.61
CA ALA A 458 5.61 -12.52 -7.75
C ALA A 458 6.51 -13.27 -6.75
N ASP A 459 6.14 -14.50 -6.41
CA ASP A 459 6.85 -15.42 -5.53
C ASP A 459 8.16 -15.96 -6.12
N ARG A 460 8.34 -15.90 -7.45
CA ARG A 460 9.59 -16.26 -8.12
C ARG A 460 10.73 -15.28 -7.82
N ILE A 461 10.44 -14.09 -7.30
CA ILE A 461 11.46 -13.12 -6.88
C ILE A 461 12.11 -13.60 -5.57
N PRO A 462 13.42 -13.88 -5.54
CA PRO A 462 14.10 -14.30 -4.32
C PRO A 462 13.96 -13.28 -3.18
N LYS A 463 13.60 -13.76 -1.99
CA LYS A 463 13.45 -12.93 -0.78
C LYS A 463 14.76 -12.28 -0.34
N GLU A 464 15.89 -12.93 -0.65
CA GLU A 464 17.25 -12.49 -0.31
C GLU A 464 18.21 -12.78 -1.47
N GLY A 465 19.39 -12.15 -1.45
CA GLY A 465 20.37 -12.25 -2.52
C GLY A 465 20.08 -11.30 -3.69
N GLY A 466 21.13 -11.03 -4.48
CA GLY A 466 21.08 -10.11 -5.61
C GLY A 466 20.66 -10.80 -6.89
N VAL A 467 19.80 -10.13 -7.66
CA VAL A 467 19.19 -10.66 -8.88
C VAL A 467 19.09 -9.53 -9.90
N LEU A 468 19.43 -9.83 -11.16
CA LEU A 468 19.33 -8.87 -12.25
C LEU A 468 17.99 -9.03 -12.98
N LEU A 469 17.08 -8.09 -12.76
CA LEU A 469 15.77 -8.03 -13.41
C LEU A 469 15.90 -7.46 -14.83
N THR A 470 15.39 -8.17 -15.84
CA THR A 470 15.47 -7.78 -17.26
C THR A 470 14.09 -7.76 -17.92
N PRO A 471 13.34 -6.64 -17.79
CA PRO A 471 12.01 -6.49 -18.36
C PRO A 471 12.00 -5.84 -19.75
N ASN A 472 10.89 -5.96 -20.49
CA ASN A 472 10.64 -5.14 -21.68
C ASN A 472 10.55 -3.63 -21.34
N HIS A 473 10.75 -2.75 -22.32
CA HIS A 473 10.74 -1.30 -22.12
C HIS A 473 9.70 -0.57 -23.00
N VAL A 474 8.51 -0.33 -22.45
CA VAL A 474 7.34 0.13 -23.20
C VAL A 474 6.98 1.59 -22.89
N SER A 475 7.18 2.03 -21.64
CA SER A 475 6.66 3.31 -21.16
C SER A 475 7.60 4.00 -20.15
N TYR A 476 7.49 5.32 -20.02
CA TYR A 476 8.24 6.06 -19.00
C TYR A 476 7.89 5.67 -17.56
N VAL A 477 6.74 5.01 -17.37
CA VAL A 477 6.26 4.60 -16.04
C VAL A 477 6.59 3.16 -15.66
N ASP A 478 7.33 2.45 -16.52
CA ASP A 478 7.75 1.07 -16.31
C ASP A 478 8.38 0.85 -14.93
N ALA A 479 9.28 1.76 -14.52
CA ALA A 479 9.94 1.69 -13.23
C ALA A 479 8.97 1.76 -12.04
N PHE A 480 7.91 2.56 -12.13
CA PHE A 480 6.90 2.67 -11.07
C PHE A 480 6.01 1.43 -11.01
N ILE A 481 5.65 0.87 -12.17
CA ILE A 481 4.82 -0.34 -12.25
C ILE A 481 5.58 -1.54 -11.71
N LEU A 482 6.86 -1.72 -12.09
CA LEU A 482 7.71 -2.76 -11.53
C LEU A 482 7.93 -2.57 -10.03
N SER A 483 8.11 -1.33 -9.55
CA SER A 483 8.19 -1.04 -8.12
C SER A 483 6.90 -1.33 -7.34
N CYS A 484 5.74 -1.24 -8.00
CA CYS A 484 4.44 -1.63 -7.45
C CYS A 484 4.25 -3.15 -7.43
N ALA A 485 4.77 -3.85 -8.43
CA ALA A 485 4.62 -5.30 -8.61
C ALA A 485 5.63 -6.12 -7.80
N SER A 486 6.83 -5.59 -7.59
CA SER A 486 7.90 -6.29 -6.88
C SER A 486 7.70 -6.27 -5.35
N PRO A 487 7.92 -7.39 -4.64
CA PRO A 487 7.89 -7.45 -3.19
C PRO A 487 9.14 -6.84 -2.52
N ARG A 488 10.23 -6.64 -3.27
CA ARG A 488 11.49 -6.03 -2.79
C ARG A 488 11.78 -4.74 -3.56
N LYS A 489 12.53 -3.83 -2.93
CA LYS A 489 12.95 -2.57 -3.55
C LYS A 489 13.80 -2.84 -4.80
N VAL A 490 13.39 -2.27 -5.93
CA VAL A 490 14.09 -2.41 -7.22
C VAL A 490 15.00 -1.20 -7.43
N ARG A 491 16.28 -1.43 -7.76
CA ARG A 491 17.24 -0.38 -8.13
C ARG A 491 17.37 -0.32 -9.65
N PHE A 492 16.90 0.75 -10.27
CA PHE A 492 16.92 0.89 -11.74
C PHE A 492 18.24 1.49 -12.23
N LEU A 493 18.83 0.90 -13.26
CA LEU A 493 19.89 1.53 -14.03
C LEU A 493 19.29 2.62 -14.92
N MET A 494 19.82 3.84 -14.83
CA MET A 494 19.30 4.99 -15.59
C MET A 494 20.43 5.86 -16.16
N PHE A 495 20.25 6.39 -17.37
CA PHE A 495 21.28 7.21 -18.03
C PHE A 495 21.69 8.43 -17.18
N ASP A 496 23.01 8.67 -17.09
CA ASP A 496 23.63 9.71 -16.28
C ASP A 496 23.19 11.14 -16.66
N GLU A 497 22.84 11.38 -17.92
CA GLU A 497 22.29 12.67 -18.37
C GLU A 497 21.02 13.08 -17.62
N TYR A 498 20.15 12.14 -17.23
CA TYR A 498 18.96 12.47 -16.43
C TYR A 498 19.31 12.99 -15.03
N PHE A 499 20.47 12.62 -14.49
CA PHE A 499 20.96 13.11 -13.20
C PHE A 499 21.48 14.55 -13.28
N SER A 500 21.87 15.00 -14.50
CA SER A 500 22.38 16.34 -14.75
C SER A 500 21.27 17.42 -14.73
N HIS A 501 20.03 17.04 -15.03
CA HIS A 501 18.89 17.96 -15.03
C HIS A 501 18.49 18.36 -13.59
N PRO A 502 18.29 19.65 -13.25
CA PRO A 502 18.13 20.11 -11.86
C PRO A 502 16.97 19.47 -11.09
N TRP A 503 15.82 19.31 -11.75
CA TRP A 503 14.60 18.76 -11.14
C TRP A 503 14.55 17.22 -11.22
N ILE A 504 14.68 16.66 -12.43
CA ILE A 504 14.71 15.22 -12.67
C ILE A 504 15.83 14.55 -11.88
N GLY A 505 17.03 15.13 -11.86
CA GLY A 505 18.17 14.61 -11.13
C GLY A 505 17.98 14.60 -9.61
N ARG A 506 17.24 15.55 -9.03
CA ARG A 506 16.85 15.49 -7.61
C ARG A 506 15.83 14.40 -7.34
N PHE A 507 14.87 14.24 -8.23
CA PHE A 507 13.81 13.24 -8.11
C PHE A 507 14.35 11.81 -8.25
N VAL A 508 15.17 11.51 -9.26
CA VAL A 508 15.70 10.15 -9.50
C VAL A 508 16.72 9.70 -8.45
N ARG A 509 17.44 10.65 -7.83
CA ARG A 509 18.29 10.37 -6.66
C ARG A 509 17.49 9.91 -5.43
N LEU A 510 16.18 10.22 -5.35
CA LEU A 510 15.32 9.72 -4.29
C LEU A 510 14.92 8.24 -4.48
N PHE A 511 15.17 7.62 -5.63
CA PHE A 511 14.74 6.24 -5.93
C PHE A 511 15.90 5.22 -5.95
N ASP A 512 17.07 5.57 -5.40
CA ASP A 512 18.29 4.72 -5.39
C ASP A 512 18.65 4.13 -6.78
N THR A 513 18.40 4.94 -7.80
CA THR A 513 18.77 4.64 -9.18
C THR A 513 20.28 4.61 -9.34
N VAL A 514 20.77 3.67 -10.13
CA VAL A 514 22.20 3.51 -10.41
C VAL A 514 22.51 4.24 -11.72
N PRO A 515 23.33 5.30 -11.71
CA PRO A 515 23.65 6.04 -12.92
C PRO A 515 24.50 5.19 -13.87
N ILE A 516 24.14 5.17 -15.15
CA ILE A 516 24.90 4.51 -16.21
C ILE A 516 25.26 5.50 -17.30
N SER A 517 26.50 5.44 -17.79
CA SER A 517 26.98 6.29 -18.88
C SER A 517 27.28 5.43 -20.10
N GLN A 518 26.76 5.79 -21.27
CA GLN A 518 27.12 5.11 -22.52
C GLN A 518 28.61 5.27 -22.85
N LYS A 519 29.20 6.42 -22.48
CA LYS A 519 30.63 6.72 -22.69
C LYS A 519 31.56 5.97 -21.73
N ARG A 520 31.04 5.46 -20.61
CA ARG A 520 31.80 4.75 -19.55
C ARG A 520 31.14 3.40 -19.20
N SER A 521 30.90 2.58 -20.22
CA SER A 521 30.23 1.27 -20.09
C SER A 521 30.85 0.34 -19.04
N LYS A 522 32.19 0.32 -18.90
CA LYS A 522 32.91 -0.52 -17.91
C LYS A 522 32.60 -0.10 -16.45
N GLU A 523 32.43 1.18 -16.20
CA GLU A 523 32.13 1.71 -14.85
C GLU A 523 30.69 1.38 -14.46
N ALA A 524 29.74 1.54 -15.40
CA ALA A 524 28.34 1.15 -15.20
C ALA A 524 28.17 -0.34 -14.86
N VAL A 525 28.90 -1.22 -15.57
CA VAL A 525 28.88 -2.67 -15.29
C VAL A 525 29.44 -2.97 -13.90
N ARG A 526 30.49 -2.28 -13.46
CA ARG A 526 31.07 -2.46 -12.12
C ARG A 526 30.09 -2.05 -11.03
N ILE A 527 29.48 -0.86 -11.12
CA ILE A 527 28.55 -0.36 -10.10
C ILE A 527 27.31 -1.25 -10.00
N ALA A 528 26.77 -1.72 -11.14
CA ALA A 528 25.65 -2.65 -11.15
C ALA A 528 26.02 -4.01 -10.51
N ALA A 529 27.22 -4.53 -10.80
CA ALA A 529 27.70 -5.77 -10.21
C ALA A 529 27.90 -5.66 -8.68
N GLU A 530 28.49 -4.56 -8.20
CA GLU A 530 28.66 -4.30 -6.76
C GLU A 530 27.30 -4.25 -6.03
N ALA A 531 26.28 -3.62 -6.62
CA ALA A 531 24.93 -3.60 -6.04
C ALA A 531 24.29 -5.00 -5.98
N LEU A 532 24.45 -5.80 -7.04
CA LEU A 532 24.02 -7.20 -7.05
C LEU A 532 24.77 -8.04 -6.00
N GLU A 533 26.07 -7.83 -5.83
CA GLU A 533 26.87 -8.52 -4.80
C GLU A 533 26.40 -8.18 -3.38
N GLN A 534 25.95 -6.94 -3.16
CA GLN A 534 25.35 -6.46 -1.90
C GLN A 534 23.96 -7.04 -1.60
N GLY A 535 23.38 -7.81 -2.53
CA GLY A 535 22.08 -8.46 -2.34
C GLY A 535 20.88 -7.67 -2.88
N ASP A 536 21.12 -6.62 -3.67
CA ASP A 536 20.06 -5.79 -4.25
C ASP A 536 19.42 -6.44 -5.49
N LEU A 537 18.13 -6.15 -5.67
CA LEU A 537 17.41 -6.42 -6.91
C LEU A 537 17.66 -5.25 -7.87
N VAL A 538 18.51 -5.46 -8.87
CA VAL A 538 18.90 -4.43 -9.85
C VAL A 538 18.12 -4.66 -11.14
N CYS A 539 17.55 -3.61 -11.72
CA CYS A 539 16.79 -3.67 -12.97
C CYS A 539 17.53 -2.97 -14.10
N ILE A 540 17.65 -3.67 -15.23
CA ILE A 540 18.15 -3.13 -16.49
C ILE A 540 17.16 -3.42 -17.59
N PHE A 541 16.78 -2.40 -18.36
CA PHE A 541 15.98 -2.57 -19.57
C PHE A 541 16.91 -2.97 -20.73
N PRO A 542 16.94 -4.25 -21.16
CA PRO A 542 17.92 -4.76 -22.11
C PRO A 542 17.68 -4.22 -23.53
N GLU A 543 16.49 -3.71 -23.85
CA GLU A 543 16.20 -3.03 -25.13
C GLU A 543 17.00 -1.71 -25.30
N GLY A 544 17.45 -1.09 -24.20
CA GLY A 544 18.23 0.16 -24.20
C GLY A 544 17.47 1.42 -24.63
N GLN A 545 16.24 1.28 -25.14
CA GLN A 545 15.37 2.35 -25.59
C GLN A 545 13.89 1.96 -25.44
N LEU A 546 13.02 2.95 -25.33
CA LEU A 546 11.56 2.73 -25.29
C LEU A 546 11.05 2.22 -26.65
N SER A 547 10.13 1.25 -26.62
CA SER A 547 9.47 0.74 -27.82
C SER A 547 8.68 1.85 -28.54
N ARG A 548 8.81 1.89 -29.87
CA ARG A 548 8.08 2.80 -30.77
C ARG A 548 7.05 2.08 -31.63
N THR A 549 7.13 0.76 -31.69
CA THR A 549 6.30 -0.10 -32.54
C THR A 549 5.28 -0.91 -31.73
N GLY A 550 5.47 -1.08 -30.42
CA GLY A 550 4.65 -1.98 -29.58
C GLY A 550 5.16 -3.43 -29.56
N CYS A 551 5.98 -3.80 -30.55
CA CYS A 551 6.78 -5.02 -30.59
C CYS A 551 8.03 -4.90 -29.70
N MET A 552 8.55 -6.05 -29.29
CA MET A 552 9.76 -6.17 -28.48
C MET A 552 11.02 -6.05 -29.35
N ASN A 553 11.95 -5.17 -28.97
CA ASN A 553 13.20 -4.98 -29.72
C ASN A 553 14.26 -6.03 -29.40
N GLU A 554 15.40 -5.93 -30.08
CA GLU A 554 16.61 -6.70 -29.79
C GLU A 554 17.09 -6.40 -28.35
N PHE A 555 17.50 -7.44 -27.63
CA PHE A 555 18.09 -7.31 -26.30
C PHE A 555 19.61 -7.14 -26.41
N LYS A 556 20.14 -6.05 -25.87
CA LYS A 556 21.58 -5.78 -25.89
C LYS A 556 22.32 -6.61 -24.85
N ARG A 557 23.51 -7.11 -25.20
CA ARG A 557 24.36 -7.99 -24.34
C ARG A 557 24.93 -7.36 -23.06
N GLY A 558 24.60 -6.09 -22.78
CA GLY A 558 25.12 -5.37 -21.62
C GLY A 558 24.79 -6.02 -20.28
N PHE A 559 23.57 -6.57 -20.16
CA PHE A 559 23.12 -7.25 -18.95
C PHE A 559 23.87 -8.59 -18.72
N GLU A 560 24.27 -9.29 -19.78
CA GLU A 560 25.02 -10.55 -19.68
C GLU A 560 26.35 -10.34 -18.96
N MET A 561 27.06 -9.25 -19.31
CA MET A 561 28.32 -8.89 -18.67
C MET A 561 28.15 -8.55 -17.18
N ILE A 562 27.04 -7.90 -16.82
CA ILE A 562 26.72 -7.55 -15.44
C ILE A 562 26.45 -8.84 -14.63
N ALA A 563 25.58 -9.71 -15.13
CA ALA A 563 25.20 -10.95 -14.48
C ALA A 563 26.41 -11.88 -14.24
N ARG A 564 27.24 -12.08 -15.29
CA ARG A 564 28.46 -12.90 -15.20
C ARG A 564 29.50 -12.31 -14.25
N LYS A 565 29.71 -10.98 -14.30
CA LYS A 565 30.68 -10.32 -13.41
C LYS A 565 30.28 -10.44 -11.95
N ALA A 566 29.01 -10.22 -11.63
CA ALA A 566 28.48 -10.33 -10.27
C ALA A 566 28.31 -11.80 -9.80
N ASN A 567 28.39 -12.75 -10.73
CA ASN A 567 27.99 -14.15 -10.53
C ASN A 567 26.59 -14.27 -9.90
N ARG A 568 25.63 -13.49 -10.44
CA ARG A 568 24.24 -13.42 -9.96
C ARG A 568 23.24 -13.75 -11.07
N PRO A 569 22.10 -14.39 -10.72
CA PRO A 569 21.10 -14.79 -11.70
C PRO A 569 20.40 -13.62 -12.40
N VAL A 570 19.85 -13.92 -13.58
CA VAL A 570 18.95 -13.04 -14.34
C VAL A 570 17.51 -13.49 -14.14
N LEU A 571 16.61 -12.54 -13.89
CA LEU A 571 15.18 -12.77 -13.79
C LEU A 571 14.47 -12.03 -14.94
N PRO A 572 13.97 -12.75 -15.95
CA PRO A 572 13.10 -12.18 -16.98
C PRO A 572 11.79 -11.68 -16.37
N ALA A 573 11.28 -10.58 -16.89
CA ALA A 573 9.96 -10.09 -16.54
C ALA A 573 9.30 -9.39 -17.73
N VAL A 574 7.99 -9.23 -17.68
CA VAL A 574 7.27 -8.48 -18.70
C VAL A 574 6.21 -7.60 -18.07
N MET A 575 5.97 -6.45 -18.67
CA MET A 575 4.80 -5.62 -18.44
C MET A 575 3.95 -5.63 -19.70
N ASP A 576 2.77 -6.23 -19.60
CA ASP A 576 1.79 -6.33 -20.67
C ASP A 576 0.60 -5.38 -20.44
N GLY A 577 0.04 -4.86 -21.53
CA GLY A 577 -1.05 -3.87 -21.47
C GLY A 577 -0.58 -2.47 -21.06
N LEU A 578 0.67 -2.09 -21.32
CA LEU A 578 1.15 -0.70 -21.14
C LEU A 578 1.10 0.16 -22.40
N TRP A 579 1.15 -0.50 -23.56
CA TRP A 579 0.92 0.13 -24.85
C TRP A 579 -0.52 0.64 -24.90
N GLY A 580 -0.75 1.86 -25.38
CA GLY A 580 -2.05 2.53 -25.32
C GLY A 580 -2.30 3.42 -24.10
N SER A 581 -1.42 3.36 -23.10
CA SER A 581 -1.46 4.27 -21.96
C SER A 581 -0.96 5.68 -22.35
N ILE A 582 -1.31 6.69 -21.54
CA ILE A 582 -0.91 8.09 -21.77
C ILE A 582 0.61 8.28 -21.87
N PHE A 583 1.41 7.39 -21.24
CA PHE A 583 2.87 7.45 -21.17
C PHE A 583 3.60 6.57 -22.22
N SER A 584 2.87 5.79 -23.02
CA SER A 584 3.42 5.04 -24.16
C SER A 584 3.67 5.94 -25.37
N PHE A 585 4.32 5.44 -26.43
CA PHE A 585 4.47 6.19 -27.69
C PHE A 585 3.27 6.08 -28.65
N GLU A 586 2.24 5.31 -28.30
CA GLU A 586 1.02 5.15 -29.12
C GLU A 586 0.47 6.53 -29.54
N ARG A 587 0.03 6.71 -30.79
CA ARG A 587 -0.36 8.05 -31.33
C ARG A 587 0.80 9.04 -31.50
N LYS A 588 2.02 8.55 -31.66
CA LYS A 588 3.24 9.32 -32.01
C LYS A 588 3.58 10.44 -31.00
N ARG A 589 3.13 10.31 -29.74
CA ARG A 589 3.32 11.27 -28.63
C ARG A 589 3.54 10.50 -27.33
N PHE A 590 4.10 11.12 -26.30
CA PHE A 590 4.40 10.44 -25.02
C PHE A 590 3.64 10.90 -23.78
N ILE A 591 3.16 12.15 -23.70
CA ILE A 591 2.59 12.69 -22.44
C ILE A 591 1.31 13.49 -22.68
N TYR A 592 1.25 14.28 -23.76
CA TYR A 592 0.09 15.14 -24.06
C TYR A 592 -1.05 14.37 -24.77
N LYS A 593 -1.64 13.39 -24.07
CA LYS A 593 -2.78 12.59 -24.54
C LYS A 593 -3.89 12.54 -23.50
N LYS A 594 -5.14 12.54 -23.97
CA LYS A 594 -6.28 12.21 -23.13
C LYS A 594 -6.30 10.69 -22.86
N PRO A 595 -6.43 10.25 -21.59
CA PRO A 595 -6.53 8.83 -21.26
C PRO A 595 -7.81 8.25 -21.87
N TYR A 596 -7.73 7.03 -22.41
CA TYR A 596 -8.90 6.32 -22.95
C TYR A 596 -9.85 5.82 -21.86
N CYS A 597 -9.30 5.45 -20.71
CA CYS A 597 -10.07 5.02 -19.55
C CYS A 597 -9.39 5.49 -18.26
N LEU A 598 -10.18 5.69 -17.22
CA LEU A 598 -9.69 5.81 -15.85
C LEU A 598 -9.46 4.38 -15.32
N ARG A 599 -8.25 4.06 -14.84
CA ARG A 599 -7.76 2.73 -14.43
C ARG A 599 -7.32 1.81 -15.58
N TYR A 600 -6.18 2.12 -16.16
CA TYR A 600 -5.56 1.26 -17.19
C TYR A 600 -5.09 -0.06 -16.57
N GLY A 601 -5.46 -1.19 -17.18
CA GLY A 601 -5.07 -2.52 -16.71
C GLY A 601 -3.67 -2.89 -17.19
N VAL A 602 -2.79 -3.30 -16.27
CA VAL A 602 -1.42 -3.73 -16.59
C VAL A 602 -1.15 -5.04 -15.88
N THR A 603 -0.61 -6.02 -16.61
CA THR A 603 -0.18 -7.30 -16.04
C THR A 603 1.33 -7.36 -16.02
N VAL A 604 1.90 -7.62 -14.84
CA VAL A 604 3.34 -7.88 -14.68
C VAL A 604 3.51 -9.36 -14.42
N ASN A 605 4.33 -10.04 -15.24
CA ASN A 605 4.65 -11.46 -15.06
C ASN A 605 6.16 -11.63 -14.88
N PHE A 606 6.54 -12.40 -13.85
CA PHE A 606 7.94 -12.72 -13.54
C PHE A 606 8.26 -14.16 -13.97
N GLY A 607 9.37 -14.34 -14.67
CA GLY A 607 9.80 -15.63 -15.20
C GLY A 607 10.60 -16.48 -14.22
N GLU A 608 11.07 -17.61 -14.72
CA GLU A 608 12.01 -18.46 -14.01
C GLU A 608 13.42 -17.83 -13.99
N ILE A 609 14.18 -18.15 -12.94
CA ILE A 609 15.54 -17.67 -12.78
C ILE A 609 16.48 -18.34 -13.78
N ILE A 610 17.28 -17.53 -14.48
CA ILE A 610 18.28 -17.99 -15.43
C ILE A 610 19.68 -17.76 -14.84
N ALA A 611 20.50 -18.82 -14.83
CA ALA A 611 21.87 -18.76 -14.35
C ALA A 611 22.73 -17.84 -15.25
N PRO A 612 23.69 -17.08 -14.68
CA PRO A 612 24.45 -16.06 -15.41
C PRO A 612 25.29 -16.61 -16.58
N GLU A 613 25.68 -17.88 -16.54
CA GLU A 613 26.48 -18.54 -17.58
C GLU A 613 25.67 -18.70 -18.87
N VAL A 614 24.39 -19.07 -18.73
CA VAL A 614 23.50 -19.40 -19.85
C VAL A 614 22.61 -18.24 -20.28
N ALA A 615 22.43 -17.20 -19.45
CA ALA A 615 21.55 -16.04 -19.72
C ALA A 615 22.00 -15.16 -20.91
N THR A 616 21.87 -15.67 -22.13
CA THR A 616 22.14 -14.95 -23.38
C THR A 616 20.99 -14.01 -23.74
N ALA A 617 21.27 -12.97 -24.53
CA ALA A 617 20.26 -12.02 -25.03
C ALA A 617 19.06 -12.71 -25.67
N ASP A 618 19.29 -13.70 -26.53
CA ASP A 618 18.24 -14.43 -27.24
C ASP A 618 17.39 -15.28 -26.26
N GLN A 619 18.03 -16.00 -25.34
CA GLN A 619 17.30 -16.80 -24.35
C GLN A 619 16.42 -15.95 -23.44
N VAL A 620 16.96 -14.82 -22.93
CA VAL A 620 16.20 -13.91 -22.07
C VAL A 620 15.07 -13.25 -22.85
N ARG A 621 15.30 -12.83 -24.11
CA ARG A 621 14.25 -12.27 -24.98
C ARG A 621 13.12 -13.26 -25.23
N ASN A 622 13.44 -14.50 -25.59
CA ASN A 622 12.44 -15.55 -25.82
C ASN A 622 11.64 -15.83 -24.55
N SER A 623 12.30 -15.85 -23.38
CA SER A 623 11.62 -15.98 -22.09
C SER A 623 10.66 -14.81 -21.83
N VAL A 624 11.07 -13.56 -22.07
CA VAL A 624 10.19 -12.39 -21.93
C VAL A 624 8.99 -12.46 -22.90
N ALA A 625 9.18 -12.97 -24.11
CA ALA A 625 8.10 -13.16 -25.06
C ALA A 625 7.09 -14.23 -24.61
N ALA A 626 7.58 -15.37 -24.11
CA ALA A 626 6.73 -16.40 -23.53
C ALA A 626 5.90 -15.85 -22.35
N LEU A 627 6.55 -15.11 -21.44
CA LEU A 627 5.85 -14.46 -20.33
C LEU A 627 4.79 -13.45 -20.79
N ARG A 628 5.02 -12.77 -21.94
CA ARG A 628 4.05 -11.85 -22.53
C ARG A 628 2.83 -12.60 -23.05
N ALA A 629 3.05 -13.71 -23.75
CA ALA A 629 1.98 -14.58 -24.23
C ALA A 629 1.15 -15.15 -23.08
N GLU A 630 1.78 -15.52 -21.96
CA GLU A 630 1.10 -15.95 -20.71
C GLU A 630 0.30 -14.81 -20.05
N ALA A 631 0.82 -13.58 -20.08
CA ALA A 631 0.17 -12.43 -19.44
C ALA A 631 -1.00 -11.86 -20.27
N PHE A 632 -1.00 -12.07 -21.58
CA PHE A 632 -1.96 -11.48 -22.51
C PHE A 632 -3.42 -11.93 -22.29
N PRO A 633 -3.74 -13.21 -22.00
CA PRO A 633 -5.08 -13.67 -21.62
C PRO A 633 -5.68 -12.95 -20.41
N GLU A 634 -4.87 -12.32 -19.55
CA GLU A 634 -5.35 -11.62 -18.35
C GLU A 634 -5.98 -10.25 -18.65
N ARG A 635 -5.94 -9.80 -19.91
CA ARG A 635 -6.49 -8.50 -20.31
C ARG A 635 -8.01 -8.50 -20.27
N ALA A 636 -8.61 -7.35 -19.95
CA ALA A 636 -10.06 -7.20 -19.87
C ALA A 636 -10.84 -7.60 -21.14
N PRO A 637 -10.36 -7.30 -22.38
CA PRO A 637 -11.00 -7.79 -23.60
C PRO A 637 -11.03 -9.33 -23.73
N MET A 638 -10.09 -10.04 -23.12
CA MET A 638 -10.06 -11.51 -23.13
C MET A 638 -11.02 -12.09 -22.10
N GLU A 639 -11.11 -11.47 -20.91
CA GLU A 639 -12.08 -11.87 -19.87
C GLU A 639 -13.52 -11.75 -20.38
N ASN A 640 -13.83 -10.70 -21.13
CA ASN A 640 -15.14 -10.44 -21.74
C ASN A 640 -15.03 -10.02 -23.23
N PRO A 641 -14.94 -10.98 -24.18
CA PRO A 641 -14.78 -10.65 -25.60
C PRO A 641 -15.95 -9.85 -26.18
N MET A 642 -17.16 -10.01 -25.63
CA MET A 642 -18.33 -9.22 -26.03
C MET A 642 -18.19 -7.72 -25.75
N SER A 643 -17.28 -7.31 -24.87
CA SER A 643 -16.94 -5.89 -24.68
C SER A 643 -16.24 -5.26 -25.89
N VAL A 644 -15.72 -6.10 -26.80
CA VAL A 644 -15.18 -5.69 -28.09
C VAL A 644 -16.19 -5.98 -29.19
N ILE A 645 -16.55 -7.25 -29.42
CA ILE A 645 -17.41 -7.64 -30.56
C ILE A 645 -18.87 -7.15 -30.46
N GLY A 646 -19.28 -6.63 -29.30
CA GLY A 646 -20.55 -5.98 -29.09
C GLY A 646 -20.59 -4.50 -29.50
N ASN A 647 -19.43 -3.85 -29.71
CA ASN A 647 -19.39 -2.43 -30.03
C ASN A 647 -19.92 -2.15 -31.45
N PRO A 648 -20.56 -0.99 -31.68
CA PRO A 648 -20.92 -0.57 -33.03
C PRO A 648 -19.66 -0.24 -33.86
N VAL A 649 -19.76 -0.39 -35.18
CA VAL A 649 -18.72 0.04 -36.12
C VAL A 649 -19.26 1.19 -36.95
N THR A 650 -18.46 2.25 -37.11
CA THR A 650 -18.83 3.39 -37.94
C THR A 650 -18.48 3.09 -39.39
N ILE A 651 -19.48 2.96 -40.27
CA ILE A 651 -19.27 2.76 -41.71
C ILE A 651 -19.55 4.08 -42.42
N LEU A 652 -18.57 4.61 -43.15
CA LEU A 652 -18.67 5.88 -43.88
C LEU A 652 -19.15 5.71 -45.32
N ALA A 653 -18.77 4.59 -45.95
CA ALA A 653 -19.18 4.22 -47.30
C ALA A 653 -19.05 2.70 -47.48
N ALA A 654 -20.01 2.10 -48.18
CA ALA A 654 -20.02 0.69 -48.57
C ALA A 654 -21.05 0.47 -49.68
N ASP A 655 -20.82 -0.48 -50.58
CA ASP A 655 -21.87 -0.95 -51.48
C ASP A 655 -23.00 -1.62 -50.67
N PRO A 656 -24.28 -1.46 -51.04
CA PRO A 656 -25.40 -1.98 -50.26
C PRO A 656 -25.34 -3.50 -50.01
N GLU A 657 -24.84 -4.25 -50.98
CA GLU A 657 -24.65 -5.70 -50.90
C GLU A 657 -23.55 -6.05 -49.88
N VAL A 658 -22.36 -5.46 -50.03
CA VAL A 658 -21.23 -5.61 -49.10
C VAL A 658 -21.60 -5.21 -47.67
N LEU A 659 -22.39 -4.14 -47.51
CA LEU A 659 -22.88 -3.69 -46.22
C LEU A 659 -23.79 -4.73 -45.55
N GLY A 660 -24.69 -5.33 -46.32
CA GLY A 660 -25.58 -6.40 -45.83
C GLY A 660 -24.80 -7.63 -45.40
N GLU A 661 -23.82 -8.06 -46.19
CA GLU A 661 -22.93 -9.17 -45.85
C GLU A 661 -22.11 -8.90 -44.59
N TYR A 662 -21.53 -7.69 -44.48
CA TYR A 662 -20.77 -7.27 -43.31
C TYR A 662 -21.61 -7.32 -42.03
N GLN A 663 -22.85 -6.81 -42.08
CA GLN A 663 -23.75 -6.83 -40.92
C GLN A 663 -24.12 -8.26 -40.52
N ALA A 664 -24.41 -9.13 -41.49
CA ALA A 664 -24.68 -10.55 -41.23
C ALA A 664 -23.46 -11.24 -40.58
N ALA A 665 -22.25 -10.94 -41.05
CA ALA A 665 -21.00 -11.46 -40.51
C ALA A 665 -20.73 -11.00 -39.07
N VAL A 666 -21.01 -9.75 -38.74
CA VAL A 666 -20.90 -9.23 -37.35
C VAL A 666 -21.82 -10.02 -36.42
N ASP A 667 -23.06 -10.28 -36.83
CA ASP A 667 -24.01 -11.06 -36.06
C ASP A 667 -23.63 -12.53 -35.96
N GLU A 668 -23.04 -13.12 -37.01
CA GLU A 668 -22.47 -14.46 -36.97
C GLU A 668 -21.37 -14.57 -35.90
N LEU A 669 -20.41 -13.65 -35.88
CA LEU A 669 -19.31 -13.65 -34.89
C LEU A 669 -19.83 -13.54 -33.45
N ARG A 670 -20.87 -12.75 -33.22
CA ARG A 670 -21.52 -12.62 -31.89
C ARG A 670 -22.19 -13.91 -31.41
N ARG A 671 -22.57 -14.81 -32.33
CA ARG A 671 -23.20 -16.12 -32.00
C ARG A 671 -22.20 -17.25 -31.82
N ARG A 672 -20.92 -17.06 -32.19
CA ARG A 672 -19.86 -18.06 -32.00
C ARG A 672 -19.60 -18.37 -30.53
N SER A 673 -18.93 -19.48 -30.26
CA SER A 673 -18.58 -19.87 -28.89
C SER A 673 -17.67 -18.83 -28.22
N ARG A 674 -17.72 -18.72 -26.89
CA ARG A 674 -16.85 -17.79 -26.14
C ARG A 674 -15.36 -18.01 -26.44
N SER A 675 -14.93 -19.26 -26.68
CA SER A 675 -13.55 -19.59 -27.02
C SER A 675 -13.14 -18.94 -28.35
N GLU A 676 -13.94 -19.14 -29.40
CA GLU A 676 -13.69 -18.56 -30.72
C GLU A 676 -13.75 -17.03 -30.69
N GLN A 677 -14.71 -16.46 -29.95
CA GLN A 677 -14.79 -15.02 -29.73
C GLN A 677 -13.52 -14.48 -29.07
N THR A 678 -13.01 -15.18 -28.06
CA THR A 678 -11.77 -14.80 -27.37
C THR A 678 -10.58 -14.84 -28.31
N GLN A 679 -10.45 -15.87 -29.15
CA GLN A 679 -9.36 -15.97 -30.12
C GLN A 679 -9.41 -14.86 -31.18
N ILE A 680 -10.61 -14.52 -31.66
CA ILE A 680 -10.83 -13.43 -32.61
C ILE A 680 -10.44 -12.08 -31.99
N VAL A 681 -10.93 -11.80 -30.78
CA VAL A 681 -10.59 -10.58 -30.05
C VAL A 681 -9.09 -10.56 -29.73
N ALA A 682 -8.48 -11.69 -29.38
CA ALA A 682 -7.04 -11.79 -29.14
C ALA A 682 -6.24 -11.39 -30.37
N ASN A 683 -6.63 -11.86 -31.56
CA ASN A 683 -5.96 -11.49 -32.80
C ASN A 683 -6.13 -9.99 -33.11
N ALA A 684 -7.34 -9.45 -32.94
CA ALA A 684 -7.60 -8.01 -33.13
C ALA A 684 -6.82 -7.11 -32.16
N VAL A 685 -6.76 -7.49 -30.88
CA VAL A 685 -6.00 -6.73 -29.87
C VAL A 685 -4.50 -6.75 -30.20
N GLN A 686 -3.96 -7.87 -30.68
CA GLN A 686 -2.55 -7.93 -31.10
C GLN A 686 -2.24 -7.01 -32.28
N VAL A 687 -3.11 -6.99 -33.29
CA VAL A 687 -2.99 -6.09 -34.46
C VAL A 687 -3.14 -4.63 -34.04
N GLY A 688 -3.98 -4.36 -33.05
CA GLY A 688 -4.20 -3.03 -32.50
C GLY A 688 -3.06 -2.50 -31.61
N ASP A 689 -2.35 -3.41 -30.95
CA ASP A 689 -1.27 -3.12 -30.01
C ASP A 689 0.09 -2.90 -30.67
N VAL A 690 0.12 -2.85 -32.00
CA VAL A 690 1.27 -2.44 -32.79
C VAL A 690 1.01 -1.10 -33.45
N ASN A 691 2.06 -0.33 -33.74
CA ASN A 691 1.93 1.01 -34.33
C ASN A 691 1.61 0.96 -35.83
N ALA A 692 0.60 0.17 -36.23
CA ALA A 692 0.17 -0.03 -37.61
C ALA A 692 -1.12 0.75 -37.93
N ILE A 693 -2.22 0.42 -37.24
CA ILE A 693 -3.54 1.03 -37.42
C ILE A 693 -3.96 1.66 -36.09
N GLY A 694 -4.11 2.98 -36.08
CA GLY A 694 -4.42 3.76 -34.88
C GLY A 694 -5.92 3.82 -34.56
N ARG A 695 -6.22 4.11 -33.29
CA ARG A 695 -7.61 4.31 -32.83
C ARG A 695 -8.31 5.49 -33.53
N GLY A 696 -9.54 5.29 -33.98
CA GLY A 696 -10.36 6.34 -34.60
C GLY A 696 -9.99 6.71 -36.04
N GLN A 697 -9.04 6.00 -36.64
CA GLN A 697 -8.62 6.25 -38.02
C GLN A 697 -9.69 5.84 -39.03
N THR A 698 -9.67 6.51 -40.18
CA THR A 698 -10.47 6.09 -41.34
C THR A 698 -9.70 5.05 -42.14
N VAL A 699 -10.27 3.85 -42.30
CA VAL A 699 -9.61 2.70 -42.93
C VAL A 699 -10.49 2.15 -44.04
N MET A 700 -9.91 1.92 -45.22
CA MET A 700 -10.56 1.20 -46.31
C MET A 700 -10.21 -0.28 -46.24
N MET A 701 -11.22 -1.14 -46.33
CA MET A 701 -11.07 -2.57 -46.19
C MET A 701 -11.74 -3.30 -47.35
N GLU A 702 -10.97 -4.16 -48.02
CA GLU A 702 -11.50 -5.13 -48.99
C GLU A 702 -12.34 -6.18 -48.24
N TRP A 703 -13.59 -6.35 -48.65
CA TRP A 703 -14.53 -7.31 -48.06
C TRP A 703 -14.90 -8.39 -49.07
N THR A 704 -14.63 -9.65 -48.73
CA THR A 704 -15.00 -10.81 -49.55
C THR A 704 -15.74 -11.90 -48.77
N GLY A 705 -16.20 -11.57 -47.56
CA GLY A 705 -16.84 -12.50 -46.62
C GLY A 705 -15.88 -13.11 -45.59
N LEU A 706 -16.42 -13.80 -44.58
CA LEU A 706 -15.70 -14.31 -43.39
C LEU A 706 -14.67 -15.43 -43.64
N ALA A 707 -14.25 -15.64 -44.89
CA ALA A 707 -13.37 -16.74 -45.27
C ALA A 707 -11.89 -16.50 -44.92
N SER A 708 -11.45 -15.24 -44.81
CA SER A 708 -10.04 -14.91 -44.57
C SER A 708 -9.82 -14.12 -43.28
N CYS A 709 -8.56 -13.97 -42.88
CA CYS A 709 -8.20 -13.25 -41.66
C CYS A 709 -8.54 -11.75 -41.74
N ARG A 710 -8.45 -11.15 -42.93
CA ARG A 710 -8.63 -9.70 -43.10
C ARG A 710 -10.06 -9.26 -42.73
N GLU A 711 -11.06 -10.09 -43.01
CA GLU A 711 -12.46 -9.79 -42.67
C GLU A 711 -12.75 -9.95 -41.17
N VAL A 712 -12.10 -10.93 -40.52
CA VAL A 712 -12.19 -11.09 -39.06
C VAL A 712 -11.56 -9.89 -38.35
N VAL A 713 -10.41 -9.41 -38.85
CA VAL A 713 -9.77 -8.18 -38.38
C VAL A 713 -10.64 -6.97 -38.69
N ALA A 714 -11.27 -6.90 -39.86
CA ALA A 714 -12.15 -5.79 -40.25
C ALA A 714 -13.34 -5.58 -39.31
N ILE A 715 -13.79 -6.62 -38.61
CA ILE A 715 -14.82 -6.50 -37.59
C ILE A 715 -14.18 -6.21 -36.23
N ALA A 716 -13.38 -7.14 -35.70
CA ALA A 716 -12.95 -7.08 -34.31
C ALA A 716 -11.94 -5.95 -34.04
N LEU A 717 -11.04 -5.64 -34.99
CA LEU A 717 -10.11 -4.51 -34.87
C LEU A 717 -10.88 -3.19 -34.95
N ALA A 718 -11.85 -3.08 -35.86
CA ALA A 718 -12.67 -1.88 -36.00
C ALA A 718 -13.44 -1.57 -34.72
N GLN A 719 -13.99 -2.59 -34.07
CA GLN A 719 -14.70 -2.45 -32.81
C GLN A 719 -13.78 -2.18 -31.60
N TYR A 720 -12.56 -2.74 -31.61
CA TYR A 720 -11.58 -2.49 -30.56
C TYR A 720 -11.02 -1.04 -30.64
N HIS A 721 -10.65 -0.63 -31.85
CA HIS A 721 -10.05 0.68 -32.13
C HIS A 721 -11.05 1.77 -32.51
N ASP A 722 -12.35 1.52 -32.47
CA ASP A 722 -13.38 2.50 -32.86
C ASP A 722 -13.07 3.10 -34.25
N LEU A 723 -12.73 2.24 -35.22
CA LEU A 723 -12.34 2.65 -36.57
C LEU A 723 -13.55 3.13 -37.36
N LYS A 724 -13.29 3.99 -38.35
CA LYS A 724 -14.27 4.40 -39.35
C LYS A 724 -13.97 3.66 -40.65
N LEU A 725 -14.87 2.80 -41.08
CA LEU A 725 -14.64 1.90 -42.19
C LEU A 725 -15.21 2.42 -43.50
N ILE A 726 -14.49 2.14 -44.58
CA ILE A 726 -15.00 2.15 -45.96
C ILE A 726 -14.84 0.73 -46.49
N LEU A 727 -15.95 0.07 -46.83
CA LEU A 727 -15.94 -1.31 -47.31
C LEU A 727 -16.03 -1.33 -48.82
N VAL A 728 -15.16 -2.10 -49.48
CA VAL A 728 -15.11 -2.23 -50.94
C VAL A 728 -15.04 -3.71 -51.34
N GLY A 729 -15.61 -4.07 -52.49
CA GLY A 729 -15.48 -5.40 -53.08
C GLY A 729 -14.09 -5.67 -53.69
N ALA A 730 -13.89 -6.90 -54.17
CA ALA A 730 -12.64 -7.34 -54.80
C ALA A 730 -12.38 -6.71 -56.18
N ASP A 731 -13.38 -6.07 -56.78
CA ASP A 731 -13.37 -5.42 -58.10
C ASP A 731 -13.05 -3.92 -58.04
N VAL A 732 -12.61 -3.41 -56.89
CA VAL A 732 -12.30 -2.00 -56.69
C VAL A 732 -11.21 -1.49 -57.64
N THR A 733 -11.50 -0.39 -58.35
CA THR A 733 -10.57 0.22 -59.30
C THR A 733 -9.68 1.28 -58.64
N ALA A 734 -8.50 1.54 -59.22
CA ALA A 734 -7.59 2.58 -58.75
C ALA A 734 -8.24 3.99 -58.72
N ALA A 735 -9.14 4.29 -59.66
CA ALA A 735 -9.89 5.54 -59.70
C ALA A 735 -10.83 5.67 -58.49
N ALA A 736 -11.55 4.60 -58.14
CA ALA A 736 -12.43 4.55 -56.97
C ALA A 736 -11.65 4.69 -55.66
N VAL A 737 -10.50 3.99 -55.53
CA VAL A 737 -9.60 4.11 -54.37
C VAL A 737 -9.17 5.57 -54.17
N LYS A 738 -8.72 6.23 -55.24
CA LYS A 738 -8.28 7.64 -55.18
C LYS A 738 -9.41 8.58 -54.79
N GLN A 739 -10.58 8.45 -55.43
CA GLN A 739 -11.75 9.28 -55.14
C GLN A 739 -12.19 9.18 -53.67
N LEU A 740 -12.34 7.95 -53.15
CA LEU A 740 -12.74 7.73 -51.75
C LEU A 740 -11.68 8.19 -50.77
N THR A 741 -10.40 8.05 -51.12
CA THR A 741 -9.27 8.56 -50.31
C THR A 741 -9.36 10.06 -50.14
N ASP A 742 -9.54 10.80 -51.23
CA ASP A 742 -9.60 12.26 -51.20
C ASP A 742 -10.87 12.76 -50.48
N GLN A 743 -11.98 12.04 -50.61
CA GLN A 743 -13.27 12.39 -50.00
C GLN A 743 -13.28 12.17 -48.47
N TYR A 744 -12.77 11.04 -47.99
CA TYR A 744 -12.91 10.62 -46.59
C TYR A 744 -11.62 10.71 -45.78
N GLY A 745 -10.50 11.09 -46.41
CA GLY A 745 -9.19 11.20 -45.76
C GLY A 745 -8.70 9.86 -45.21
N ILE A 746 -8.70 8.82 -46.05
CA ILE A 746 -8.31 7.46 -45.65
C ILE A 746 -6.85 7.44 -45.21
N GLU A 747 -6.60 6.84 -44.04
CA GLU A 747 -5.27 6.80 -43.41
C GLU A 747 -4.56 5.44 -43.60
N ALA A 748 -5.32 4.36 -43.78
CA ALA A 748 -4.80 3.01 -43.98
C ALA A 748 -5.72 2.17 -44.88
N TYR A 749 -5.14 1.18 -45.56
CA TYR A 749 -5.85 0.27 -46.46
C TYR A 749 -5.52 -1.17 -46.03
N VAL A 750 -6.53 -2.05 -46.02
CA VAL A 750 -6.39 -3.46 -45.62
C VAL A 750 -7.06 -4.32 -46.68
N GLY A 751 -6.30 -5.20 -47.34
CA GLY A 751 -6.86 -6.04 -48.39
C GLY A 751 -5.91 -7.13 -48.87
N GLY A 752 -6.22 -7.73 -50.02
CA GLY A 752 -5.34 -8.64 -50.73
C GLY A 752 -4.69 -7.98 -51.94
N GLN A 753 -4.22 -8.82 -52.86
CA GLN A 753 -3.48 -8.40 -54.05
C GLN A 753 -4.25 -7.38 -54.92
N ALA A 754 -5.57 -7.51 -55.03
CA ALA A 754 -6.41 -6.62 -55.83
C ALA A 754 -6.42 -5.18 -55.28
N LEU A 755 -6.75 -5.00 -53.99
CA LEU A 755 -6.73 -3.67 -53.36
C LEU A 755 -5.30 -3.11 -53.29
N ALA A 756 -4.30 -3.95 -53.02
CA ALA A 756 -2.90 -3.52 -53.03
C ALA A 756 -2.48 -2.96 -54.39
N ALA A 757 -2.79 -3.66 -55.49
CA ALA A 757 -2.52 -3.20 -56.85
C ALA A 757 -3.26 -1.90 -57.18
N ALA A 758 -4.54 -1.77 -56.77
CA ALA A 758 -5.32 -0.56 -56.97
C ALA A 758 -4.73 0.64 -56.19
N CYS A 759 -4.24 0.43 -54.96
CA CYS A 759 -3.57 1.47 -54.16
C CYS A 759 -2.29 1.97 -54.84
N VAL A 760 -1.48 1.05 -55.37
CA VAL A 760 -0.24 1.38 -56.08
C VAL A 760 -0.53 2.21 -57.33
N GLN A 761 -1.49 1.76 -58.16
CA GLN A 761 -1.92 2.50 -59.35
C GLN A 761 -2.52 3.88 -59.02
N ALA A 762 -3.08 4.04 -57.81
CA ALA A 762 -3.56 5.33 -57.31
C ALA A 762 -2.45 6.23 -56.73
N GLY A 763 -1.19 5.79 -56.70
CA GLY A 763 -0.05 6.53 -56.14
C GLY A 763 0.09 6.45 -54.62
N LEU A 764 -0.51 5.42 -53.99
CA LEU A 764 -0.54 5.20 -52.54
C LEU A 764 0.41 4.06 -52.12
N GLU A 765 1.62 4.06 -52.67
CA GLU A 765 2.64 3.05 -52.36
C GLU A 765 2.90 2.93 -50.85
N ARG A 766 3.05 1.69 -50.36
CA ARG A 766 3.31 1.34 -48.95
C ARG A 766 2.26 1.86 -47.95
N ARG A 767 0.99 1.97 -48.38
CA ARG A 767 -0.16 2.26 -47.49
C ARG A 767 -1.15 1.10 -47.31
N CYS A 768 -1.05 0.07 -48.15
CA CYS A 768 -1.92 -1.11 -48.07
C CYS A 768 -1.24 -2.23 -47.28
N TYR A 769 -1.91 -2.71 -46.24
CA TYR A 769 -1.57 -3.94 -45.52
C TYR A 769 -2.09 -5.14 -46.31
N ASP A 770 -1.15 -5.85 -46.92
CA ASP A 770 -1.43 -6.95 -47.84
C ASP A 770 -1.39 -8.29 -47.10
N PHE A 771 -2.53 -8.99 -47.11
CA PHE A 771 -2.71 -10.30 -46.48
C PHE A 771 -2.71 -11.46 -47.51
N SER A 772 -2.29 -11.22 -48.76
CA SER A 772 -2.10 -12.29 -49.74
C SER A 772 -0.86 -13.14 -49.39
N ALA A 773 -1.05 -14.45 -49.27
CA ALA A 773 -0.04 -15.37 -48.74
C ALA A 773 1.06 -15.74 -49.76
N ASP A 774 0.94 -15.28 -51.01
CA ASP A 774 1.58 -15.97 -52.13
C ASP A 774 2.93 -15.37 -52.55
N ILE A 775 3.21 -14.06 -52.36
CA ILE A 775 4.49 -13.47 -52.81
C ILE A 775 4.89 -12.23 -51.98
N LEU A 776 6.13 -12.21 -51.47
CA LEU A 776 6.82 -11.00 -50.97
C LEU A 776 7.16 -10.06 -52.14
N LEU A 777 6.14 -9.51 -52.81
CA LEU A 777 6.33 -8.54 -53.90
C LEU A 777 6.89 -7.23 -53.31
N GLY A 778 8.14 -6.94 -53.66
CA GLY A 778 8.92 -5.83 -53.14
C GLY A 778 8.31 -4.45 -53.42
N THR A 779 8.59 -3.53 -52.50
CA THR A 779 8.43 -2.06 -52.57
C THR A 779 7.04 -1.44 -52.52
N GLN A 780 5.96 -2.14 -52.89
CA GLN A 780 4.69 -1.46 -53.18
C GLN A 780 3.60 -1.53 -52.10
N SER A 781 3.57 -2.57 -51.26
CA SER A 781 2.63 -2.75 -50.15
C SER A 781 3.37 -3.06 -48.82
N LEU A 782 2.62 -3.11 -47.72
CA LEU A 782 3.10 -3.53 -46.39
C LEU A 782 2.69 -4.99 -46.19
N PRO A 783 3.61 -5.96 -46.34
CA PRO A 783 3.27 -7.39 -46.24
C PRO A 783 2.91 -7.77 -44.80
N CYS A 784 1.93 -8.67 -44.69
CA CYS A 784 1.45 -9.26 -43.44
C CYS A 784 1.36 -10.78 -43.61
N LEU A 785 1.76 -11.54 -42.58
CA LEU A 785 1.59 -12.99 -42.58
C LEU A 785 0.31 -13.36 -41.85
N ALA A 786 -0.63 -14.01 -42.55
CA ALA A 786 -1.80 -14.62 -41.96
C ALA A 786 -1.84 -16.13 -42.20
N VAL A 787 -2.06 -16.90 -41.13
CA VAL A 787 -2.11 -18.37 -41.17
C VAL A 787 -3.36 -18.83 -40.41
N LYS A 788 -4.16 -19.73 -41.01
CA LYS A 788 -5.41 -20.25 -40.41
C LYS A 788 -6.32 -19.15 -39.82
N GLN A 789 -6.56 -18.08 -40.57
CA GLN A 789 -7.35 -16.90 -40.15
C GLN A 789 -6.80 -16.15 -38.91
N ARG A 790 -5.48 -16.13 -38.72
CA ARG A 790 -4.81 -15.37 -37.66
C ARG A 790 -3.69 -14.55 -38.26
N VAL A 791 -3.63 -13.25 -37.93
CA VAL A 791 -2.45 -12.44 -38.22
C VAL A 791 -1.33 -12.88 -37.28
N ILE A 792 -0.19 -13.25 -37.87
CA ILE A 792 1.00 -13.73 -37.15
C ILE A 792 2.05 -12.62 -37.10
N ALA A 793 2.31 -11.99 -38.23
CA ALA A 793 3.27 -10.90 -38.34
C ALA A 793 2.69 -9.75 -39.17
N MET A 794 3.11 -8.53 -38.84
CA MET A 794 2.60 -7.33 -39.48
C MET A 794 3.72 -6.30 -39.67
N SER A 795 3.78 -5.74 -40.87
CA SER A 795 4.61 -4.57 -41.17
C SER A 795 4.01 -3.32 -40.53
N MET A 796 4.86 -2.36 -40.15
CA MET A 796 4.44 -1.08 -39.55
C MET A 796 5.13 0.10 -40.22
N PRO A 797 4.51 1.29 -40.26
CA PRO A 797 5.20 2.51 -40.66
C PRO A 797 6.45 2.76 -39.81
N HIS A 798 7.52 3.23 -40.44
CA HIS A 798 8.71 3.66 -39.70
C HIS A 798 8.36 4.79 -38.72
N PRO A 799 8.83 4.74 -37.46
CA PRO A 799 8.56 5.79 -36.48
C PRO A 799 9.27 7.10 -36.87
N VAL A 800 8.53 8.21 -36.84
CA VAL A 800 9.02 9.55 -37.23
C VAL A 800 10.12 10.10 -36.30
N ALA A 801 10.27 9.56 -35.08
CA ALA A 801 11.12 10.13 -34.05
C ALA A 801 12.44 9.36 -33.90
N VAL A 802 13.56 10.07 -34.05
CA VAL A 802 14.89 9.58 -33.69
C VAL A 802 14.96 9.37 -32.16
N THR A 803 15.42 8.21 -31.73
CA THR A 803 15.45 7.80 -30.31
C THR A 803 16.58 8.50 -29.56
N THR A 804 16.58 8.42 -28.22
CA THR A 804 17.68 8.96 -27.38
C THR A 804 19.04 8.31 -27.68
N THR A 805 19.05 7.15 -28.32
CA THR A 805 20.26 6.43 -28.77
C THR A 805 20.63 6.74 -30.22
N ASN A 806 19.85 7.60 -30.91
CA ASN A 806 19.98 7.89 -32.34
C ASN A 806 19.83 6.64 -33.24
N GLN A 807 19.27 5.54 -32.70
CA GLN A 807 19.03 4.29 -33.43
C GLN A 807 17.57 4.24 -33.89
N HIS A 808 17.38 4.12 -35.20
CA HIS A 808 16.05 4.00 -35.80
C HIS A 808 15.45 2.62 -35.49
N GLN A 809 14.17 2.55 -35.11
CA GLN A 809 13.45 1.28 -34.98
C GLN A 809 12.71 1.01 -36.29
N GLU A 810 13.07 -0.04 -37.01
CA GLU A 810 12.40 -0.39 -38.25
C GLU A 810 10.98 -0.91 -37.98
N GLY A 811 10.01 -0.45 -38.79
CA GLY A 811 8.64 -0.92 -38.75
C GLY A 811 8.38 -2.04 -39.77
N TYR A 812 9.08 -2.01 -40.90
CA TYR A 812 9.11 -3.06 -41.92
C TYR A 812 10.54 -3.19 -42.45
N ARG A 813 10.85 -4.35 -43.07
CA ARG A 813 12.09 -4.61 -43.79
C ARG A 813 11.74 -5.33 -45.10
N ASP A 814 12.43 -4.98 -46.19
CA ASP A 814 12.22 -5.65 -47.47
C ASP A 814 12.49 -7.15 -47.34
N GLN A 815 11.74 -7.98 -48.07
CA GLN A 815 11.80 -9.45 -48.01
C GLN A 815 11.41 -10.07 -46.64
N THR A 816 10.62 -9.36 -45.84
CA THR A 816 10.06 -9.88 -44.58
C THR A 816 8.55 -9.70 -44.54
N TRP A 817 7.85 -10.55 -43.80
CA TRP A 817 6.41 -10.42 -43.54
C TRP A 817 6.08 -9.43 -42.41
N GLY A 818 7.03 -8.56 -42.07
CA GLY A 818 6.96 -7.67 -40.91
C GLY A 818 7.38 -8.36 -39.61
N ARG A 819 6.98 -7.77 -38.47
CA ARG A 819 7.40 -8.24 -37.14
C ARG A 819 6.35 -9.16 -36.54
N LEU A 820 6.81 -10.17 -35.80
CA LEU A 820 5.94 -11.05 -35.01
C LEU A 820 5.09 -10.22 -34.05
N LEU A 821 3.80 -10.53 -34.01
CA LEU A 821 2.88 -9.86 -33.11
C LEU A 821 3.17 -10.20 -31.64
N PRO A 822 2.88 -9.26 -30.73
CA PRO A 822 3.43 -9.27 -29.39
C PRO A 822 2.95 -10.37 -28.44
N ALA A 823 1.86 -11.08 -28.74
CA ALA A 823 1.27 -12.05 -27.81
C ALA A 823 1.51 -13.52 -28.20
N PHE A 824 2.52 -13.77 -29.04
CA PHE A 824 2.99 -15.10 -29.35
C PHE A 824 4.26 -15.45 -28.58
N ALA A 825 4.25 -16.65 -27.99
CA ALA A 825 5.46 -17.37 -27.68
C ALA A 825 5.85 -18.19 -28.90
N TRP A 826 7.15 -18.42 -29.10
CA TRP A 826 7.62 -19.19 -30.24
C TRP A 826 8.78 -20.11 -29.86
N GLU A 827 8.87 -21.21 -30.60
CA GLU A 827 10.04 -22.08 -30.69
C GLU A 827 10.49 -22.14 -32.15
N SER A 828 11.81 -22.06 -32.37
CA SER A 828 12.38 -22.08 -33.72
C SER A 828 12.91 -23.47 -34.05
N HIS A 829 12.51 -23.99 -35.21
CA HIS A 829 13.05 -25.18 -35.84
C HIS A 829 13.86 -24.81 -37.10
N GLU A 830 14.52 -25.77 -37.75
CA GLU A 830 15.41 -25.50 -38.89
C GLU A 830 14.71 -24.77 -40.05
N SER A 831 13.43 -25.07 -40.30
CA SER A 831 12.64 -24.48 -41.40
C SER A 831 11.22 -24.11 -41.01
N SER A 832 10.90 -24.03 -39.72
CA SER A 832 9.58 -23.65 -39.22
C SER A 832 9.68 -22.95 -37.87
N ILE A 833 8.61 -22.24 -37.51
CA ILE A 833 8.39 -21.73 -36.16
C ILE A 833 7.11 -22.32 -35.60
N GLU A 834 7.17 -22.83 -34.37
CA GLU A 834 5.98 -23.26 -33.63
C GLU A 834 5.53 -22.09 -32.75
N LEU A 835 4.25 -21.71 -32.89
CA LEU A 835 3.67 -20.57 -32.18
C LEU A 835 2.60 -21.02 -31.21
N THR A 836 2.58 -20.39 -30.03
CA THR A 836 1.51 -20.53 -29.05
C THR A 836 1.07 -19.15 -28.55
N GLY A 837 -0.20 -19.01 -28.16
CA GLY A 837 -0.73 -17.75 -27.66
C GLY A 837 -2.26 -17.71 -27.63
N ALA A 838 -2.82 -16.65 -27.08
CA ALA A 838 -4.27 -16.55 -26.81
C ALA A 838 -5.17 -16.64 -28.06
N SER A 839 -4.64 -16.37 -29.25
CA SER A 839 -5.38 -16.50 -30.51
C SER A 839 -5.24 -17.86 -31.20
N ILE A 840 -4.43 -18.78 -30.66
CA ILE A 840 -4.16 -20.12 -31.20
C ILE A 840 -4.71 -21.16 -30.21
N ASP A 841 -5.38 -22.19 -30.72
CA ASP A 841 -5.76 -23.35 -29.91
C ASP A 841 -4.63 -24.39 -29.95
N GLY A 842 -3.97 -24.63 -28.82
CA GLY A 842 -2.76 -25.45 -28.76
C GLY A 842 -1.55 -24.73 -29.38
N SER A 843 -0.98 -25.32 -30.44
CA SER A 843 0.16 -24.76 -31.17
C SER A 843 -0.10 -24.66 -32.67
N LEU A 844 0.59 -23.72 -33.32
CA LEU A 844 0.53 -23.47 -34.75
C LEU A 844 1.95 -23.48 -35.34
N GLU A 845 2.25 -24.52 -36.11
CA GLU A 845 3.48 -24.55 -36.89
C GLU A 845 3.32 -23.71 -38.17
N VAL A 846 4.29 -22.84 -38.42
CA VAL A 846 4.43 -22.05 -39.64
C VAL A 846 5.73 -22.45 -40.32
N SER A 847 5.61 -23.18 -41.43
CA SER A 847 6.75 -23.65 -42.23
C SER A 847 7.28 -22.59 -43.18
N GLY A 848 8.53 -22.73 -43.61
CA GLY A 848 9.16 -21.86 -44.61
C GLY A 848 9.48 -20.45 -44.11
N VAL A 849 9.55 -20.27 -42.78
CA VAL A 849 9.90 -18.98 -42.16
C VAL A 849 10.92 -19.11 -41.04
N ARG A 850 11.62 -18.01 -40.75
CA ARG A 850 12.52 -17.84 -39.60
C ARG A 850 12.34 -16.47 -38.93
N LEU A 851 12.64 -16.38 -37.65
CA LEU A 851 12.62 -15.13 -36.88
C LEU A 851 14.04 -14.60 -36.67
N ASP A 852 14.25 -13.31 -36.96
CA ASP A 852 15.50 -12.64 -36.63
C ASP A 852 15.55 -12.11 -35.17
N GLN A 853 16.69 -11.53 -34.77
CA GLN A 853 16.90 -11.00 -33.42
C GLN A 853 16.03 -9.77 -33.11
N GLU A 854 15.51 -9.07 -34.12
CA GLU A 854 14.59 -7.93 -33.97
C GLU A 854 13.11 -8.38 -34.01
N GLY A 855 12.85 -9.64 -34.36
CA GLY A 855 11.53 -10.26 -34.44
C GLY A 855 10.87 -10.14 -35.81
N PHE A 856 11.61 -9.84 -36.88
CA PHE A 856 11.11 -9.92 -38.24
C PHE A 856 10.96 -11.38 -38.70
N VAL A 857 9.86 -11.67 -39.40
CA VAL A 857 9.59 -12.99 -39.99
C VAL A 857 10.10 -12.98 -41.44
N GLU A 858 11.16 -13.74 -41.68
CA GLU A 858 11.80 -13.89 -43.00
C GLU A 858 11.38 -15.21 -43.65
N GLN A 859 11.30 -15.24 -44.98
CA GLN A 859 11.07 -16.48 -45.74
C GLN A 859 12.37 -17.30 -45.85
N THR A 860 12.30 -18.62 -45.67
CA THR A 860 13.45 -19.52 -45.83
C THR A 860 13.61 -19.92 -47.30
N LEU A 861 14.82 -19.84 -47.84
CA LEU A 861 15.16 -20.07 -49.26
C LEU A 861 14.93 -21.51 -49.79
N LEU A 862 14.37 -22.43 -49.00
CA LEU A 862 14.20 -23.84 -49.35
C LEU A 862 13.01 -24.14 -50.29
N SER A 863 12.16 -23.16 -50.61
CA SER A 863 10.98 -23.36 -51.48
C SER A 863 11.21 -23.02 -52.96
N ILE A 864 12.45 -22.82 -53.42
CA ILE A 864 12.75 -22.49 -54.82
C ILE A 864 13.00 -23.76 -55.69
N GLU A 865 13.21 -24.94 -55.09
CA GLU A 865 13.53 -26.16 -55.86
C GLU A 865 12.35 -27.11 -56.14
N GLU A 866 11.13 -26.83 -55.67
CA GLU A 866 9.93 -27.61 -56.00
C GLU A 866 8.79 -26.72 -56.51
N ALA A 867 9.06 -25.97 -57.58
CA ALA A 867 8.06 -25.26 -58.40
C ALA A 867 7.84 -25.97 -59.73
#